data_AF-A0A4D9DD54-F1
#
_entry.id   AF-A0A4D9DD54-F1
#
_cell.length_a   1.000
_cell.length_b   1.000
_cell.length_c   1.000
_cell.angle_alpha   90.00
_cell.angle_beta   90.00
_cell.angle_gamma   90.00
#
_symmetry.space_group_name_H-M   'P 1'
#
loop_
_entity.id
_entity.type
_entity.pdbx_description
1 polymer ?
#
loop_
_entity_poly.entity_id
_entity_poly.type
_entity_poly.pdbx_seq_one_letter_code
_entity_poly.pdbx_strand_id
1 'polypeptide(L)'
;MDSPLAESGIVGTAVGMSLRGYRPCVEMQFDGFVFPAFDQIINQMAKMHYRTHGLLKIPMVVRIPYGGGIGAVEHHSESPEAYFCHTPGLKVVACSNPNDAYWMIQQAIADDDPVIFFEPKRRYHDKGEVDETKPPMDLYKANTVRPGKHATLLTHGPTVKTCLQSAEAAAADGIELEVIDLRSLNPLDMDAIEDSVKRTGHAIVVHEAQRSFGLGAEIAARIQQDCFYHLEAPVMRVTGFDTPYPPSRLEEEFLPNLDRILDTVKEGDVVKVNDIIVEVETSKSLVELPAPWSGKVHKIMEPEGKEVEVGTPIIIIDDGSGDALPAAAAPKVDAKAAAPAAAAPAAGAAASGAGRPFNLPDPGEGLTEATITQWKVKEGDKVKVNDIIVEVETSKSLVELPSPWTGTIVKILEPVGKEVEVGSPIVMIDDGTAPASAASGDAGREANLVGYGALEGGTARRARRGRSSSAEASQAQMSAALSGTPQDAPALEEAHGEALPTSSAPVPVAAGGKVLAKPPVRKFAKDKGVDLAQVNPTGDGGVITRADVEAFLAGGASASSTSQPASVAAVVSTPFVSGLEAGREPIKGVRKVTAKAMVESAFTKPHVTEWVDVDVTATMDLLDKIKSRRDFRDVKVSPMAIFSKAVCIAMGRTPQINSSWDEAAQEIVFHGDVNLGFAAATPRGLMVPNDLVIAINDLVKVARDGKLQPADYSGGTFTITNVGVFGVDSGTPIINGNESAILVLGSITRKPWVVGTGEEERIEPRWVTTLGMSFDHRLIDGEQGSKFLRDVADIVESPELALLF
;
A
#
# COMPACT_ATOMS: atom_id res chain seq x y z
N MET A 1 -13.68 17.15 -6.09
CA MET A 1 -12.88 17.91 -5.09
C MET A 1 -11.46 17.66 -5.51
N ASP A 2 -10.70 18.71 -5.76
CA ASP A 2 -9.29 18.55 -6.11
C ASP A 2 -8.51 18.46 -4.81
N SER A 3 -7.94 17.30 -4.54
CA SER A 3 -7.17 17.01 -3.34
C SER A 3 -5.66 17.16 -3.59
N PRO A 4 -4.85 17.42 -2.55
CA PRO A 4 -3.41 17.25 -2.64
C PRO A 4 -3.04 15.83 -3.08
N LEU A 5 -1.85 15.66 -3.68
CA LEU A 5 -1.23 14.36 -4.01
C LEU A 5 -0.79 13.64 -2.73
N ALA A 6 -1.77 13.18 -1.95
CA ALA A 6 -1.57 12.47 -0.70
C ALA A 6 -2.73 11.50 -0.47
N GLU A 7 -2.61 10.27 -0.98
CA GLU A 7 -3.71 9.30 -1.07
C GLU A 7 -4.28 8.93 0.32
N SER A 8 -3.43 8.92 1.35
CA SER A 8 -3.86 8.80 2.75
C SER A 8 -4.80 9.92 3.18
N GLY A 9 -4.50 11.16 2.78
CA GLY A 9 -5.35 12.32 2.99
C GLY A 9 -6.64 12.26 2.18
N ILE A 10 -6.59 11.75 0.95
CA ILE A 10 -7.76 11.56 0.09
C ILE A 10 -8.74 10.57 0.73
N VAL A 11 -8.28 9.36 1.07
CA VAL A 11 -9.13 8.34 1.70
C VAL A 11 -9.56 8.78 3.09
N GLY A 12 -8.68 9.37 3.90
CA GLY A 12 -9.02 9.86 5.23
C GLY A 12 -10.13 10.93 5.19
N THR A 13 -10.04 11.86 4.23
CA THR A 13 -11.08 12.87 4.00
C THR A 13 -12.38 12.21 3.55
N ALA A 14 -12.32 11.26 2.63
CA ALA A 14 -13.48 10.54 2.14
C ALA A 14 -14.17 9.74 3.26
N VAL A 15 -13.43 9.08 4.15
CA VAL A 15 -13.99 8.46 5.37
C VAL A 15 -14.74 9.49 6.20
N GLY A 16 -14.14 10.66 6.45
CA GLY A 16 -14.80 11.77 7.15
C GLY A 16 -16.08 12.25 6.45
N MET A 17 -16.08 12.31 5.12
CA MET A 17 -17.26 12.66 4.31
C MET A 17 -18.35 11.59 4.40
N SER A 18 -18.01 10.31 4.31
CA SER A 18 -18.96 9.20 4.47
C SER A 18 -19.65 9.25 5.83
N LEU A 19 -18.89 9.54 6.89
CA LEU A 19 -19.43 9.73 8.25
C LEU A 19 -20.38 10.94 8.37
N ARG A 20 -20.34 11.87 7.41
CA ARG A 20 -21.27 13.00 7.31
C ARG A 20 -22.45 12.74 6.37
N GLY A 21 -22.59 11.53 5.86
CA GLY A 21 -23.69 11.11 4.99
C GLY A 21 -23.44 11.30 3.49
N TYR A 22 -22.21 11.61 3.09
CA TYR A 22 -21.84 11.63 1.66
C TYR A 22 -21.51 10.21 1.17
N ARG A 23 -21.52 10.02 -0.15
CA ARG A 23 -21.13 8.77 -0.82
C ARG A 23 -19.92 9.02 -1.72
N PRO A 24 -18.73 9.23 -1.15
CA PRO A 24 -17.56 9.63 -1.92
C PRO A 24 -17.09 8.51 -2.85
N CYS A 25 -16.65 8.94 -4.04
CA CYS A 25 -15.90 8.13 -4.98
C CYS A 25 -14.47 8.65 -4.98
N VAL A 26 -13.55 7.86 -4.42
CA VAL A 26 -12.13 8.17 -4.37
C VAL A 26 -11.48 7.58 -5.60
N GLU A 27 -10.79 8.41 -6.37
CA GLU A 27 -9.99 7.99 -7.50
C GLU A 27 -8.52 7.88 -7.10
N MET A 28 -7.96 6.67 -7.21
CA MET A 28 -6.51 6.48 -7.18
C MET A 28 -5.99 6.59 -8.61
N GLN A 29 -4.87 7.30 -8.79
CA GLN A 29 -4.32 7.48 -10.12
C GLN A 29 -3.86 6.14 -10.72
N PHE A 30 -3.12 5.34 -9.95
CA PHE A 30 -2.70 3.97 -10.28
C PHE A 30 -2.65 3.12 -9.02
N ASP A 31 -2.64 1.80 -9.18
CA ASP A 31 -2.50 0.79 -8.14
C ASP A 31 -1.32 1.04 -7.20
N GLY A 32 -0.15 1.43 -7.72
CA GLY A 32 1.02 1.78 -6.91
C GLY A 32 0.80 2.89 -5.87
N PHE A 33 -0.13 3.80 -6.13
CA PHE A 33 -0.44 4.91 -5.22
C PHE A 33 -1.43 4.53 -4.11
N VAL A 34 -2.00 3.33 -4.13
CA VAL A 34 -2.93 2.92 -3.08
C VAL A 34 -2.23 2.62 -1.75
N PHE A 35 -0.95 2.24 -1.76
CA PHE A 35 -0.23 1.81 -0.57
C PHE A 35 -0.10 2.91 0.51
N PRO A 36 0.16 4.19 0.18
CA PRO A 36 0.05 5.29 1.15
C PRO A 36 -1.31 5.37 1.87
N ALA A 37 -2.41 5.04 1.18
CA ALA A 37 -3.76 5.06 1.75
C ALA A 37 -4.16 3.76 2.47
N PHE A 38 -3.28 2.77 2.50
CA PHE A 38 -3.62 1.42 2.95
C PHE A 38 -4.09 1.40 4.41
N ASP A 39 -3.45 2.17 5.29
CA ASP A 39 -3.89 2.29 6.68
C ASP A 39 -5.35 2.79 6.77
N GLN A 40 -5.69 3.82 5.99
CA GLN A 40 -7.04 4.40 6.02
C GLN A 40 -8.09 3.42 5.51
N ILE A 41 -7.76 2.67 4.46
CA ILE A 41 -8.64 1.66 3.89
C ILE A 41 -8.85 0.52 4.90
N ILE A 42 -7.78 -0.07 5.43
CA ILE A 42 -7.87 -1.28 6.26
C ILE A 42 -8.35 -0.98 7.68
N ASN A 43 -7.85 0.09 8.32
CA ASN A 43 -8.11 0.32 9.74
C ASN A 43 -9.31 1.22 10.02
N GLN A 44 -9.74 2.03 9.04
CA GLN A 44 -10.86 2.94 9.23
C GLN A 44 -12.04 2.59 8.31
N MET A 45 -11.87 2.64 6.99
CA MET A 45 -12.94 2.36 6.02
C MET A 45 -13.56 0.98 6.26
N ALA A 46 -12.75 -0.09 6.29
CA ALA A 46 -13.24 -1.46 6.43
C ALA A 46 -13.91 -1.75 7.79
N LYS A 47 -13.45 -1.08 8.86
CA LYS A 47 -13.78 -1.46 10.24
C LYS A 47 -14.85 -0.58 10.87
N MET A 48 -15.13 0.61 10.35
CA MET A 48 -15.98 1.58 11.05
C MET A 48 -17.41 1.06 11.27
N HIS A 49 -17.99 0.41 10.28
CA HIS A 49 -19.33 -0.18 10.40
C HIS A 49 -19.38 -1.20 11.55
N TYR A 50 -18.39 -2.08 11.63
CA TYR A 50 -18.27 -3.05 12.73
C TYR A 50 -17.96 -2.38 14.08
N ARG A 51 -17.00 -1.45 14.14
CA ARG A 51 -16.58 -0.73 15.37
C ARG A 51 -17.72 0.06 16.01
N THR A 52 -18.72 0.42 15.23
CA THR A 52 -19.89 1.16 15.68
C THR A 52 -21.12 0.27 15.85
N HIS A 53 -20.96 -1.06 15.80
CA HIS A 53 -22.06 -2.03 15.89
C HIS A 53 -23.18 -1.75 14.86
N GLY A 54 -22.81 -1.31 13.67
CA GLY A 54 -23.73 -0.98 12.59
C GLY A 54 -24.39 0.40 12.67
N LEU A 55 -24.05 1.22 13.68
CA LEU A 55 -24.62 2.57 13.82
C LEU A 55 -24.18 3.53 12.71
N LEU A 56 -22.95 3.37 12.20
CA LEU A 56 -22.41 4.19 11.11
C LEU A 56 -22.10 3.31 9.90
N LYS A 57 -22.63 3.67 8.73
CA LYS A 57 -22.27 3.07 7.44
C LYS A 57 -21.09 3.82 6.82
N ILE A 58 -20.33 3.15 5.95
CA ILE A 58 -19.28 3.77 5.13
C ILE A 58 -19.60 3.50 3.65
N PRO A 59 -20.60 4.19 3.09
CA PRO A 59 -20.89 4.09 1.66
C PRO A 59 -19.81 4.84 0.88
N MET A 60 -18.77 4.14 0.46
CA MET A 60 -17.61 4.74 -0.19
C MET A 60 -17.04 3.79 -1.23
N VAL A 61 -16.66 4.33 -2.38
CA VAL A 61 -15.95 3.57 -3.43
C VAL A 61 -14.53 4.11 -3.55
N VAL A 62 -13.54 3.23 -3.54
CA VAL A 62 -12.17 3.54 -3.95
C VAL A 62 -11.93 2.84 -5.28
N ARG A 63 -11.85 3.61 -6.36
CA ARG A 63 -11.53 3.09 -7.69
C ARG A 63 -10.04 3.09 -7.93
N ILE A 64 -9.52 2.01 -8.51
CA ILE A 64 -8.09 1.77 -8.67
C ILE A 64 -7.86 1.19 -10.07
N PRO A 65 -7.24 1.96 -10.98
CA PRO A 65 -6.66 1.41 -12.20
C PRO A 65 -5.55 0.44 -11.81
N TYR A 66 -5.64 -0.82 -12.21
CA TYR A 66 -4.71 -1.88 -11.80
C TYR A 66 -4.29 -2.79 -12.96
N GLY A 67 -3.29 -3.63 -12.67
CA GLY A 67 -2.78 -4.61 -13.61
C GLY A 67 -1.67 -4.06 -14.49
N GLY A 68 -1.02 -4.98 -15.19
CA GLY A 68 0.18 -4.73 -15.97
C GLY A 68 -0.06 -4.57 -17.47
N GLY A 69 1.03 -4.64 -18.23
CA GLY A 69 1.07 -4.72 -19.69
C GLY A 69 0.97 -3.37 -20.38
N ILE A 70 1.40 -2.31 -19.70
CA ILE A 70 1.51 -0.95 -20.23
C ILE A 70 2.95 -0.42 -20.21
N GLY A 71 3.93 -1.22 -19.75
CA GLY A 71 5.32 -0.81 -19.66
C GLY A 71 5.60 0.30 -18.64
N ALA A 72 4.83 0.37 -17.56
CA ALA A 72 5.02 1.38 -16.52
C ALA A 72 6.30 1.12 -15.69
N VAL A 73 6.79 2.17 -15.03
CA VAL A 73 8.07 2.16 -14.28
C VAL A 73 7.85 1.68 -12.84
N GLU A 74 8.79 0.86 -12.34
CA GLU A 74 8.96 0.41 -10.95
C GLU A 74 7.77 -0.30 -10.29
N HIS A 75 6.73 0.46 -9.92
CA HIS A 75 5.66 0.08 -8.98
C HIS A 75 4.28 0.57 -9.44
N HIS A 76 4.01 0.47 -10.75
CA HIS A 76 2.76 0.89 -11.37
C HIS A 76 2.21 -0.18 -12.31
N SER A 77 2.38 -1.45 -12.00
CA SER A 77 1.86 -2.58 -12.79
C SER A 77 1.34 -3.71 -11.92
N GLU A 78 1.20 -3.48 -10.62
CA GLU A 78 0.83 -4.46 -9.64
C GLU A 78 -0.65 -4.86 -9.73
N SER A 79 -0.92 -6.01 -9.12
CA SER A 79 -2.25 -6.55 -8.91
C SER A 79 -2.47 -6.73 -7.41
N PRO A 80 -2.90 -5.66 -6.70
CA PRO A 80 -2.95 -5.63 -5.24
C PRO A 80 -4.26 -6.22 -4.67
N GLU A 81 -5.11 -6.85 -5.49
CA GLU A 81 -6.44 -7.32 -5.09
C GLU A 81 -6.42 -8.24 -3.87
N ALA A 82 -5.39 -9.08 -3.71
CA ALA A 82 -5.27 -10.01 -2.61
C ALA A 82 -5.27 -9.31 -1.24
N TYR A 83 -4.60 -8.16 -1.12
CA TYR A 83 -4.52 -7.40 0.13
C TYR A 83 -5.90 -6.91 0.60
N PHE A 84 -6.70 -6.44 -0.35
CA PHE A 84 -8.04 -5.91 -0.05
C PHE A 84 -9.06 -7.04 0.14
N CYS A 85 -8.98 -8.11 -0.67
CA CYS A 85 -9.83 -9.28 -0.49
C CYS A 85 -9.61 -9.95 0.87
N HIS A 86 -8.38 -9.91 1.38
CA HIS A 86 -8.03 -10.45 2.69
C HIS A 86 -8.57 -9.61 3.86
N THR A 87 -9.05 -8.39 3.62
CA THR A 87 -9.53 -7.50 4.69
C THR A 87 -11.04 -7.62 4.88
N PRO A 88 -11.52 -8.19 6.01
CA PRO A 88 -12.95 -8.24 6.30
C PRO A 88 -13.56 -6.85 6.44
N GLY A 89 -14.77 -6.70 5.93
CA GLY A 89 -15.50 -5.45 5.91
C GLY A 89 -15.34 -4.66 4.61
N LEU A 90 -14.39 -5.02 3.74
CA LEU A 90 -14.32 -4.51 2.37
C LEU A 90 -15.07 -5.42 1.41
N LYS A 91 -15.74 -4.81 0.43
CA LYS A 91 -16.19 -5.45 -0.80
C LYS A 91 -15.17 -5.18 -1.89
N VAL A 92 -14.87 -6.16 -2.72
CA VAL A 92 -13.87 -6.04 -3.80
C VAL A 92 -14.45 -6.56 -5.10
N VAL A 93 -14.44 -5.71 -6.12
CA VAL A 93 -14.96 -6.01 -7.45
C VAL A 93 -13.99 -5.54 -8.53
N ALA A 94 -13.99 -6.19 -9.68
CA ALA A 94 -13.18 -5.86 -10.83
C ALA A 94 -14.03 -5.94 -12.10
N CYS A 95 -14.13 -4.84 -12.85
CA CYS A 95 -14.77 -4.88 -14.17
C CYS A 95 -13.79 -5.41 -15.23
N SER A 96 -14.29 -6.00 -16.31
CA SER A 96 -13.46 -6.53 -17.41
C SER A 96 -13.75 -5.90 -18.77
N ASN A 97 -14.87 -5.19 -18.89
CA ASN A 97 -15.37 -4.62 -20.14
C ASN A 97 -16.17 -3.33 -19.89
N PRO A 98 -16.43 -2.51 -20.93
CA PRO A 98 -17.11 -1.22 -20.77
C PRO A 98 -18.54 -1.32 -20.21
N ASN A 99 -19.30 -2.36 -20.54
CA ASN A 99 -20.65 -2.56 -20.00
C ASN A 99 -20.62 -2.80 -18.48
N ASP A 100 -19.71 -3.66 -18.02
CA ASP A 100 -19.49 -3.90 -16.59
C ASP A 100 -18.95 -2.66 -15.88
N ALA A 101 -18.00 -1.93 -16.48
CA ALA A 101 -17.49 -0.69 -15.90
C ALA A 101 -18.61 0.33 -15.68
N TYR A 102 -19.52 0.49 -16.65
CA TYR A 102 -20.66 1.41 -16.56
C TYR A 102 -21.65 1.02 -15.46
N TRP A 103 -22.03 -0.26 -15.38
CA TRP A 103 -23.06 -0.71 -14.44
C TRP A 103 -22.52 -0.95 -13.03
N MET A 104 -21.39 -1.64 -12.91
CA MET A 104 -20.84 -2.04 -11.62
C MET A 104 -20.40 -0.83 -10.79
N ILE A 105 -19.89 0.24 -11.41
CA ILE A 105 -19.51 1.43 -10.64
C ILE A 105 -20.73 2.13 -10.03
N GLN A 106 -21.85 2.17 -10.74
CA GLN A 106 -23.10 2.74 -10.23
C GLN A 106 -23.64 1.90 -9.07
N GLN A 107 -23.58 0.57 -9.21
CA GLN A 107 -23.96 -0.36 -8.14
C GLN A 107 -23.03 -0.21 -6.92
N ALA A 108 -21.71 -0.09 -7.12
CA ALA A 108 -20.75 0.13 -6.05
C ALA A 108 -21.01 1.45 -5.32
N ILE A 109 -21.32 2.52 -6.05
CA ILE A 109 -21.68 3.82 -5.47
C ILE A 109 -23.00 3.72 -4.69
N ALA A 110 -23.93 2.87 -5.12
CA ALA A 110 -25.21 2.63 -4.45
C ALA A 110 -25.11 1.68 -3.25
N ASP A 111 -24.01 0.94 -3.10
CA ASP A 111 -23.79 0.02 -1.98
C ASP A 111 -23.43 0.75 -0.67
N ASP A 112 -24.07 0.36 0.42
CA ASP A 112 -23.85 0.96 1.73
C ASP A 112 -22.54 0.53 2.41
N ASP A 113 -21.94 -0.56 1.92
CA ASP A 113 -20.65 -1.06 2.35
C ASP A 113 -19.49 -0.39 1.57
N PRO A 114 -18.29 -0.33 2.15
CA PRO A 114 -17.12 0.19 1.47
C PRO A 114 -16.64 -0.76 0.36
N VAL A 115 -16.50 -0.23 -0.86
CA VAL A 115 -16.13 -0.99 -2.07
C VAL A 115 -14.77 -0.55 -2.61
N ILE A 116 -13.90 -1.53 -2.87
CA ILE A 116 -12.72 -1.38 -3.73
C ILE A 116 -13.11 -1.80 -5.14
N PHE A 117 -12.94 -0.90 -6.10
CA PHE A 117 -13.36 -1.06 -7.48
C PHE A 117 -12.14 -1.06 -8.41
N PHE A 118 -11.81 -2.22 -8.96
CA PHE A 118 -10.64 -2.40 -9.81
C PHE A 118 -10.96 -2.23 -11.29
N GLU A 119 -10.16 -1.41 -11.97
CA GLU A 119 -10.31 -1.05 -13.39
C GLU A 119 -9.08 -1.50 -14.20
N PRO A 120 -9.22 -2.35 -15.23
CA PRO A 120 -8.05 -2.89 -15.94
C PRO A 120 -7.31 -1.80 -16.73
N LYS A 121 -6.15 -1.37 -16.22
CA LYS A 121 -5.39 -0.24 -16.73
C LYS A 121 -5.04 -0.37 -18.22
N ARG A 122 -4.54 -1.55 -18.63
CA ARG A 122 -4.25 -1.88 -20.05
C ARG A 122 -5.45 -1.79 -20.98
N ARG A 123 -6.68 -1.80 -20.44
CA ARG A 123 -7.93 -1.83 -21.22
C ARG A 123 -8.72 -0.53 -21.14
N TYR A 124 -8.19 0.55 -20.57
CA TYR A 124 -8.89 1.85 -20.51
C TYR A 124 -9.28 2.41 -21.88
N HIS A 125 -8.55 2.04 -22.92
CA HIS A 125 -8.81 2.48 -24.29
C HIS A 125 -9.79 1.57 -25.04
N ASP A 126 -10.14 0.41 -24.47
CA ASP A 126 -11.08 -0.52 -25.10
C ASP A 126 -12.48 0.10 -25.09
N LYS A 127 -13.10 0.16 -26.27
CA LYS A 127 -14.48 0.63 -26.45
C LYS A 127 -15.41 -0.56 -26.61
N GLY A 128 -16.63 -0.44 -26.10
CA GLY A 128 -17.65 -1.47 -26.14
C GLY A 128 -19.04 -0.86 -25.96
N GLU A 129 -20.06 -1.59 -26.38
CA GLU A 129 -21.45 -1.17 -26.21
C GLU A 129 -21.90 -1.35 -24.75
N VAL A 130 -22.69 -0.39 -24.27
CA VAL A 130 -23.36 -0.47 -22.96
C VAL A 130 -24.82 -0.80 -23.22
N ASP A 131 -25.30 -1.92 -22.71
CA ASP A 131 -26.70 -2.32 -22.83
C ASP A 131 -27.52 -1.62 -21.76
N GLU A 132 -28.17 -0.52 -22.13
CA GLU A 132 -29.10 0.23 -21.26
C GLU A 132 -30.51 -0.37 -21.23
N THR A 133 -30.78 -1.40 -22.04
CA THR A 133 -32.14 -1.96 -22.22
C THR A 133 -32.48 -3.05 -21.20
N LYS A 134 -31.47 -3.62 -20.55
CA LYS A 134 -31.62 -4.68 -19.54
C LYS A 134 -31.21 -4.17 -18.17
N PRO A 135 -31.82 -4.68 -17.08
CA PRO A 135 -31.31 -4.42 -15.75
C PRO A 135 -29.87 -4.92 -15.64
N PRO A 136 -29.00 -4.21 -14.90
CA PRO A 136 -27.63 -4.67 -14.69
C PRO A 136 -27.62 -6.02 -13.99
N MET A 137 -26.65 -6.86 -14.34
CA MET A 137 -26.34 -8.05 -13.55
C MET A 137 -25.99 -7.62 -12.12
N ASP A 138 -26.36 -8.43 -11.13
CA ASP A 138 -25.99 -8.17 -9.73
C ASP A 138 -24.47 -7.96 -9.58
N LEU A 139 -24.08 -7.01 -8.71
CA LEU A 139 -22.69 -6.61 -8.53
C LEU A 139 -21.79 -7.77 -8.07
N TYR A 140 -22.36 -8.72 -7.33
CA TYR A 140 -21.64 -9.82 -6.69
C TYR A 140 -21.81 -11.15 -7.42
N LYS A 141 -22.29 -11.13 -8.67
CA LYS A 141 -22.47 -12.32 -9.50
C LYS A 141 -21.42 -12.45 -10.58
N ALA A 142 -20.91 -13.67 -10.74
CA ALA A 142 -19.99 -14.02 -11.82
C ALA A 142 -20.75 -14.16 -13.16
N ASN A 143 -20.05 -13.89 -14.26
CA ASN A 143 -20.60 -13.97 -15.61
C ASN A 143 -19.88 -15.05 -16.42
N THR A 144 -20.63 -16.00 -16.97
CA THR A 144 -20.10 -16.92 -17.97
C THR A 144 -20.03 -16.21 -19.32
N VAL A 145 -18.86 -15.65 -19.64
CA VAL A 145 -18.64 -14.89 -20.87
C VAL A 145 -18.47 -15.78 -22.10
N ARG A 146 -18.08 -17.04 -21.91
CA ARG A 146 -18.04 -18.07 -22.96
C ARG A 146 -18.36 -19.43 -22.37
N PRO A 147 -19.39 -20.15 -22.84
CA PRO A 147 -19.64 -21.51 -22.38
C PRO A 147 -18.60 -22.48 -22.96
N GLY A 148 -18.32 -23.55 -22.23
CA GLY A 148 -17.46 -24.65 -22.67
C GLY A 148 -17.69 -25.90 -21.84
N LYS A 149 -17.09 -27.04 -22.22
CA LYS A 149 -17.37 -28.33 -21.59
C LYS A 149 -16.16 -29.08 -21.06
N HIS A 150 -14.94 -28.74 -21.51
CA HIS A 150 -13.75 -29.51 -21.16
C HIS A 150 -13.03 -28.97 -19.92
N ALA A 151 -12.95 -27.65 -19.75
CA ALA A 151 -12.39 -27.03 -18.55
C ALA A 151 -12.97 -25.64 -18.33
N THR A 152 -12.94 -25.17 -17.09
CA THR A 152 -13.37 -23.83 -16.68
C THR A 152 -12.18 -22.94 -16.38
N LEU A 153 -12.03 -21.85 -17.15
CA LEU A 153 -11.14 -20.74 -16.86
C LEU A 153 -11.85 -19.74 -15.93
N LEU A 154 -11.35 -19.61 -14.71
CA LEU A 154 -11.84 -18.67 -13.69
C LEU A 154 -10.92 -17.46 -13.68
N THR A 155 -11.43 -16.28 -14.04
CA THR A 155 -10.59 -15.10 -14.23
C THR A 155 -11.34 -13.80 -13.94
N HIS A 156 -10.65 -12.66 -13.90
CA HIS A 156 -11.24 -11.34 -13.67
C HIS A 156 -10.42 -10.22 -14.32
N GLY A 157 -11.05 -9.07 -14.53
CA GLY A 157 -10.38 -7.85 -14.99
C GLY A 157 -9.56 -8.03 -16.28
N PRO A 158 -8.25 -7.70 -16.29
CA PRO A 158 -7.45 -7.64 -17.52
C PRO A 158 -7.29 -9.01 -18.21
N THR A 159 -7.29 -10.11 -17.47
CA THR A 159 -7.04 -11.46 -17.99
C THR A 159 -8.25 -12.12 -18.63
N VAL A 160 -9.45 -11.53 -18.52
CA VAL A 160 -10.67 -12.05 -19.18
C VAL A 160 -10.48 -12.12 -20.70
N LYS A 161 -9.91 -11.08 -21.31
CA LYS A 161 -9.64 -11.05 -22.76
C LYS A 161 -8.61 -12.10 -23.18
N THR A 162 -7.57 -12.31 -22.38
CA THR A 162 -6.55 -13.36 -22.60
C THR A 162 -7.17 -14.76 -22.53
N CYS A 163 -8.07 -14.99 -21.57
CA CYS A 163 -8.79 -16.27 -21.45
C CYS A 163 -9.74 -16.51 -22.63
N LEU A 164 -10.44 -15.48 -23.12
CA LEU A 164 -11.27 -15.58 -24.32
C LEU A 164 -10.45 -15.91 -25.56
N GLN A 165 -9.29 -15.29 -25.74
CA GLN A 165 -8.36 -15.61 -26.84
C GLN A 165 -7.82 -17.04 -26.74
N SER A 166 -7.49 -17.49 -25.52
CA SER A 166 -7.05 -18.87 -25.28
C SER A 166 -8.15 -19.88 -25.57
N ALA A 167 -9.39 -19.58 -25.18
CA ALA A 167 -10.54 -20.42 -25.47
C ALA A 167 -10.89 -20.48 -26.96
N GLU A 168 -10.63 -19.41 -27.72
CA GLU A 168 -10.76 -19.38 -29.18
C GLU A 168 -9.67 -20.24 -29.84
N ALA A 169 -8.41 -20.09 -29.42
CA ALA A 169 -7.31 -20.90 -29.91
C ALA A 169 -7.52 -22.40 -29.63
N ALA A 170 -7.91 -22.75 -28.40
CA ALA A 170 -8.23 -24.12 -28.01
C ALA A 170 -9.37 -24.75 -28.83
N ALA A 171 -10.32 -23.93 -29.30
CA ALA A 171 -11.43 -24.41 -30.12
C ALA A 171 -10.97 -24.93 -31.49
N ALA A 172 -9.84 -24.44 -32.01
CA ALA A 172 -9.25 -24.94 -33.25
C ALA A 172 -8.83 -26.42 -33.13
N ASP A 173 -8.46 -26.85 -31.92
CA ASP A 173 -8.08 -28.22 -31.58
C ASP A 173 -9.25 -29.04 -31.02
N GLY A 174 -10.48 -28.51 -31.12
CA GLY A 174 -11.70 -29.16 -30.62
C GLY A 174 -11.89 -29.05 -29.10
N ILE A 175 -11.09 -28.25 -28.40
CA ILE A 175 -11.17 -28.04 -26.96
C ILE A 175 -12.03 -26.80 -26.65
N GLU A 176 -13.27 -27.04 -26.24
CA GLU A 176 -14.18 -26.02 -25.72
C GLU A 176 -13.89 -25.65 -24.24
N LEU A 177 -13.16 -24.54 -24.03
CA LEU A 177 -12.91 -23.95 -22.71
C LEU A 177 -14.03 -23.00 -22.27
N GLU A 178 -14.61 -23.22 -21.09
CA GLU A 178 -15.50 -22.24 -20.47
C GLU A 178 -14.70 -21.09 -19.89
N VAL A 179 -15.19 -19.86 -20.02
CA VAL A 179 -14.59 -18.67 -19.41
C VAL A 179 -15.61 -18.01 -18.52
N ILE A 180 -15.28 -17.92 -17.24
CA ILE A 180 -16.05 -17.22 -16.20
C ILE A 180 -15.27 -15.99 -15.77
N ASP A 181 -15.89 -14.83 -15.97
CA ASP A 181 -15.48 -13.57 -15.36
C ASP A 181 -16.09 -13.49 -13.96
N LEU A 182 -15.24 -13.53 -12.94
CA LEU A 182 -15.68 -13.56 -11.54
C LEU A 182 -16.43 -12.28 -11.15
N ARG A 183 -16.07 -11.12 -11.71
CA ARG A 183 -16.58 -9.77 -11.41
C ARG A 183 -16.47 -9.32 -9.93
N SER A 184 -16.83 -10.17 -8.98
CA SER A 184 -16.62 -9.99 -7.55
C SER A 184 -15.53 -10.91 -7.02
N LEU A 185 -14.58 -10.31 -6.33
CA LEU A 185 -13.43 -10.98 -5.72
C LEU A 185 -13.64 -11.19 -4.21
N ASN A 186 -14.43 -10.30 -3.58
CA ASN A 186 -14.91 -10.47 -2.23
C ASN A 186 -16.28 -9.78 -2.07
N PRO A 187 -17.38 -10.53 -1.84
CA PRO A 187 -17.44 -11.99 -1.72
C PRO A 187 -17.27 -12.72 -3.08
N LEU A 188 -16.73 -13.94 -3.06
CA LEU A 188 -16.70 -14.80 -4.24
C LEU A 188 -18.09 -15.43 -4.49
N ASP A 189 -18.53 -15.46 -5.75
CA ASP A 189 -19.74 -16.17 -6.19
C ASP A 189 -19.48 -17.68 -6.33
N MET A 190 -19.30 -18.35 -5.18
CA MET A 190 -18.95 -19.76 -5.14
C MET A 190 -20.00 -20.66 -5.80
N ASP A 191 -21.28 -20.28 -5.77
CA ASP A 191 -22.33 -21.05 -6.44
C ASP A 191 -22.05 -21.20 -7.94
N ALA A 192 -21.70 -20.10 -8.61
CA ALA A 192 -21.39 -20.12 -10.05
C ALA A 192 -20.10 -20.89 -10.36
N ILE A 193 -19.08 -20.75 -9.51
CA ILE A 193 -17.82 -21.48 -9.64
C ILE A 193 -18.06 -22.98 -9.49
N GLU A 194 -18.76 -23.40 -8.44
CA GLU A 194 -19.05 -24.81 -8.17
C GLU A 194 -19.90 -25.44 -9.28
N ASP A 195 -20.97 -24.77 -9.72
CA ASP A 195 -21.84 -25.28 -10.78
C ASP A 195 -21.09 -25.51 -12.09
N SER A 196 -20.17 -24.61 -12.41
CA SER A 196 -19.30 -24.75 -13.58
C SER A 196 -18.31 -25.90 -13.43
N VAL A 197 -17.56 -25.95 -12.32
CA VAL A 197 -16.53 -26.98 -12.09
C VAL A 197 -17.13 -28.37 -11.98
N LYS A 198 -18.31 -28.53 -11.36
CA LYS A 198 -19.03 -29.82 -11.30
C LYS A 198 -19.41 -30.33 -12.70
N ARG A 199 -19.56 -29.43 -13.67
CA ARG A 199 -19.94 -29.77 -15.05
C ARG A 199 -18.75 -30.03 -15.96
N THR A 200 -17.65 -29.30 -15.79
CA THR A 200 -16.45 -29.43 -16.64
C THR A 200 -15.41 -30.40 -16.07
N GLY A 201 -15.43 -30.64 -14.75
CA GLY A 201 -14.48 -31.51 -14.06
C GLY A 201 -13.06 -30.94 -13.92
N HIS A 202 -12.74 -29.83 -14.58
CA HIS A 202 -11.41 -29.22 -14.61
C HIS A 202 -11.51 -27.71 -14.40
N ALA A 203 -10.63 -27.16 -13.56
CA ALA A 203 -10.61 -25.74 -13.23
C ALA A 203 -9.20 -25.16 -13.34
N ILE A 204 -9.10 -23.99 -13.97
CA ILE A 204 -7.86 -23.22 -14.13
C ILE A 204 -8.15 -21.79 -13.67
N VAL A 205 -7.43 -21.31 -12.66
CA VAL A 205 -7.55 -19.92 -12.19
C VAL A 205 -6.49 -19.06 -12.87
N VAL A 206 -6.91 -17.94 -13.46
CA VAL A 206 -6.04 -17.04 -14.23
C VAL A 206 -6.16 -15.60 -13.72
N HIS A 207 -5.06 -15.04 -13.21
CA HIS A 207 -4.99 -13.65 -12.72
C HIS A 207 -3.56 -13.09 -12.78
N GLU A 208 -3.36 -11.77 -12.79
CA GLU A 208 -2.03 -11.16 -12.92
C GLU A 208 -1.20 -11.14 -11.62
N ALA A 209 -1.86 -11.17 -10.45
CA ALA A 209 -1.17 -11.21 -9.15
C ALA A 209 -0.26 -12.43 -8.99
N GLN A 210 0.65 -12.37 -8.02
CA GLN A 210 1.61 -13.43 -7.72
C GLN A 210 0.92 -14.76 -7.38
N ARG A 211 1.62 -15.86 -7.67
CA ARG A 211 1.12 -17.22 -7.45
C ARG A 211 0.91 -17.51 -5.97
N SER A 212 1.87 -17.14 -5.14
CA SER A 212 1.86 -17.37 -3.71
C SER A 212 1.00 -16.32 -3.01
N PHE A 213 0.12 -16.78 -2.12
CA PHE A 213 -0.79 -15.93 -1.35
C PHE A 213 -1.76 -15.05 -2.17
N GLY A 214 -1.86 -15.26 -3.49
CA GLY A 214 -2.85 -14.62 -4.36
C GLY A 214 -4.25 -15.23 -4.26
N LEU A 215 -5.25 -14.54 -4.83
CA LEU A 215 -6.66 -14.96 -4.81
C LEU A 215 -6.85 -16.37 -5.40
N GLY A 216 -6.04 -16.75 -6.40
CA GLY A 216 -6.10 -18.09 -6.97
C GLY A 216 -5.81 -19.21 -5.97
N ALA A 217 -5.06 -18.97 -4.90
CA ALA A 217 -4.85 -19.95 -3.84
C ALA A 217 -6.14 -20.24 -3.06
N GLU A 218 -6.90 -19.19 -2.71
CA GLU A 218 -8.19 -19.32 -2.01
C GLU A 218 -9.24 -20.02 -2.90
N ILE A 219 -9.35 -19.60 -4.16
CA ILE A 219 -10.29 -20.21 -5.13
C ILE A 219 -9.97 -21.69 -5.31
N ALA A 220 -8.70 -22.05 -5.52
CA ALA A 220 -8.29 -23.44 -5.67
C ALA A 220 -8.58 -24.26 -4.40
N ALA A 221 -8.34 -23.71 -3.21
CA ALA A 221 -8.62 -24.38 -1.95
C ALA A 221 -10.13 -24.63 -1.75
N ARG A 222 -10.99 -23.67 -2.07
CA ARG A 222 -12.45 -23.83 -1.98
C ARG A 222 -12.99 -24.84 -2.98
N ILE A 223 -12.55 -24.76 -4.23
CA ILE A 223 -12.90 -25.76 -5.25
C ILE A 223 -12.46 -27.15 -4.81
N GLN A 224 -11.23 -27.28 -4.29
CA GLN A 224 -10.74 -28.56 -3.78
C GLN A 224 -11.59 -29.09 -2.62
N GLN A 225 -12.07 -28.22 -1.73
CA GLN A 225 -12.90 -28.58 -0.59
C GLN A 225 -14.33 -29.01 -1.02
N ASP A 226 -14.95 -28.21 -1.88
CA ASP A 226 -16.39 -28.30 -2.16
C ASP A 226 -16.70 -29.14 -3.41
N CYS A 227 -15.74 -29.22 -4.34
CA CYS A 227 -15.85 -30.00 -5.59
C CYS A 227 -14.94 -31.24 -5.63
N PHE A 228 -14.35 -31.68 -4.51
CA PHE A 228 -13.36 -32.78 -4.46
C PHE A 228 -13.74 -34.01 -5.31
N TYR A 229 -15.00 -34.46 -5.20
CA TYR A 229 -15.48 -35.66 -5.89
C TYR A 229 -15.89 -35.45 -7.35
N HIS A 230 -15.85 -34.20 -7.83
CA HIS A 230 -16.18 -33.82 -9.20
C HIS A 230 -14.93 -33.42 -10.01
N LEU A 231 -13.80 -33.18 -9.34
CA LEU A 231 -12.54 -32.84 -9.99
C LEU A 231 -11.94 -34.08 -10.65
N GLU A 232 -11.67 -33.98 -11.95
CA GLU A 232 -10.95 -34.99 -12.73
C GLU A 232 -9.43 -34.73 -12.71
N ALA A 233 -9.01 -33.50 -12.39
CA ALA A 233 -7.61 -33.10 -12.22
C ALA A 233 -7.47 -32.03 -11.12
N PRO A 234 -6.24 -31.81 -10.58
CA PRO A 234 -5.98 -30.71 -9.66
C PRO A 234 -6.34 -29.34 -10.27
N VAL A 235 -6.76 -28.40 -9.42
CA VAL A 235 -6.99 -27.02 -9.86
C VAL A 235 -5.66 -26.37 -10.24
N MET A 236 -5.53 -25.99 -11.51
CA MET A 236 -4.34 -25.32 -12.02
C MET A 236 -4.44 -23.81 -11.83
N ARG A 237 -3.28 -23.14 -11.78
CA ARG A 237 -3.20 -21.68 -11.58
C ARG A 237 -2.17 -21.08 -12.53
N VAL A 238 -2.61 -20.15 -13.37
CA VAL A 238 -1.77 -19.39 -14.31
C VAL A 238 -1.74 -17.94 -13.85
N THR A 239 -0.61 -17.54 -13.27
CA THR A 239 -0.50 -16.29 -12.52
C THR A 239 0.76 -15.50 -12.88
N GLY A 240 0.92 -14.29 -12.35
CA GLY A 240 2.24 -13.68 -12.24
C GLY A 240 3.20 -14.57 -11.42
N PHE A 241 4.50 -14.36 -11.59
CA PHE A 241 5.53 -15.10 -10.85
C PHE A 241 5.72 -14.53 -9.44
N ASP A 242 6.26 -15.36 -8.52
CA ASP A 242 6.60 -14.96 -7.15
C ASP A 242 7.91 -14.16 -7.10
N THR A 243 7.97 -13.09 -7.88
CA THR A 243 9.10 -12.16 -7.96
C THR A 243 8.58 -10.73 -7.84
N PRO A 244 9.46 -9.76 -7.51
CA PRO A 244 9.16 -8.36 -7.78
C PRO A 244 8.71 -8.18 -9.24
N TYR A 245 7.83 -7.21 -9.48
CA TYR A 245 7.33 -6.94 -10.81
C TYR A 245 8.51 -6.57 -11.73
N PRO A 246 8.66 -7.21 -12.90
CA PRO A 246 9.86 -7.04 -13.70
C PRO A 246 9.85 -5.72 -14.49
N PRO A 247 11.02 -5.28 -15.00
CA PRO A 247 11.08 -4.21 -15.99
C PRO A 247 10.22 -4.51 -17.22
N SER A 248 9.70 -3.47 -17.87
CA SER A 248 8.77 -3.54 -19.01
C SER A 248 9.16 -4.53 -20.12
N ARG A 249 10.46 -4.69 -20.39
CA ARG A 249 10.98 -5.62 -21.41
C ARG A 249 10.66 -7.10 -21.12
N LEU A 250 10.44 -7.48 -19.87
CA LEU A 250 10.13 -8.85 -19.44
C LEU A 250 8.65 -9.00 -19.00
N GLU A 251 7.84 -7.97 -19.17
CA GLU A 251 6.45 -7.94 -18.69
C GLU A 251 5.57 -8.98 -19.41
N GLU A 252 5.82 -9.23 -20.70
CA GLU A 252 5.06 -10.22 -21.49
C GLU A 252 5.27 -11.67 -21.02
N GLU A 253 6.45 -11.98 -20.50
CA GLU A 253 6.78 -13.30 -19.93
C GLU A 253 6.17 -13.45 -18.53
N PHE A 254 6.19 -12.38 -17.73
CA PHE A 254 5.66 -12.37 -16.37
C PHE A 254 4.15 -12.54 -16.32
N LEU A 255 3.43 -11.83 -17.19
CA LEU A 255 1.97 -11.87 -17.21
C LEU A 255 1.46 -13.24 -17.72
N PRO A 256 0.28 -13.68 -17.25
CA PRO A 256 -0.43 -14.79 -17.87
C PRO A 256 -0.65 -14.52 -19.36
N ASN A 257 -0.20 -15.45 -20.20
CA ASN A 257 -0.36 -15.38 -21.64
C ASN A 257 -1.09 -16.63 -22.16
N LEU A 258 -1.45 -16.60 -23.44
CA LEU A 258 -2.23 -17.65 -24.09
C LEU A 258 -1.52 -19.01 -24.00
N ASP A 259 -0.23 -19.05 -24.29
CA ASP A 259 0.55 -20.30 -24.30
C ASP A 259 0.57 -20.94 -22.91
N ARG A 260 0.84 -20.16 -21.86
CA ARG A 260 0.81 -20.65 -20.47
C ARG A 260 -0.56 -21.15 -20.04
N ILE A 261 -1.65 -20.58 -20.58
CA ILE A 261 -3.01 -21.06 -20.31
C ILE A 261 -3.22 -22.41 -21.01
N LEU A 262 -2.85 -22.52 -22.29
CA LEU A 262 -2.99 -23.76 -23.05
C LEU A 262 -2.07 -24.88 -22.54
N ASP A 263 -0.89 -24.56 -22.02
CA ASP A 263 0.04 -25.53 -21.44
C ASP A 263 -0.49 -26.14 -20.13
N THR A 264 -1.32 -25.40 -19.37
CA THR A 264 -2.04 -26.01 -18.24
C THR A 264 -3.11 -27.01 -18.66
N VAL A 265 -3.45 -27.03 -19.95
CA VAL A 265 -4.34 -28.01 -20.57
C VAL A 265 -3.51 -29.16 -21.15
N LYS A 266 -2.57 -29.77 -20.40
CA LYS A 266 -1.79 -30.92 -20.91
C LYS A 266 -1.49 -32.02 -19.88
N GLU A 267 -2.41 -32.98 -19.79
CA GLU A 267 -2.17 -34.43 -19.76
C GLU A 267 -3.31 -35.07 -20.57
N GLY A 268 -2.98 -35.78 -21.66
CA GLY A 268 -3.97 -36.41 -22.53
C GLY A 268 -4.05 -35.92 -23.98
N ASP A 269 -3.08 -35.10 -24.43
CA ASP A 269 -2.95 -34.69 -25.83
C ASP A 269 -2.78 -35.90 -26.76
N VAL A 270 -3.46 -35.85 -27.91
CA VAL A 270 -3.29 -36.82 -28.99
C VAL A 270 -2.22 -36.29 -29.93
N VAL A 271 -1.03 -36.86 -29.88
CA VAL A 271 0.08 -36.55 -30.80
C VAL A 271 -0.03 -37.42 -32.06
N LYS A 272 0.28 -36.85 -33.22
CA LYS A 272 0.40 -37.59 -34.49
C LYS A 272 1.87 -37.81 -34.82
N VAL A 273 2.15 -38.85 -35.62
CA VAL A 273 3.48 -39.08 -36.20
C VAL A 273 4.01 -37.79 -36.83
N ASN A 274 5.22 -37.40 -36.44
CA ASN A 274 5.95 -36.19 -36.83
C ASN A 274 5.53 -34.86 -36.20
N ASP A 275 4.55 -34.83 -35.28
CA ASP A 275 4.29 -33.63 -34.49
C ASP A 275 5.48 -33.34 -33.57
N ILE A 276 5.92 -32.09 -33.46
CA ILE A 276 7.05 -31.72 -32.61
C ILE A 276 6.61 -31.88 -31.15
N ILE A 277 7.27 -32.79 -30.42
CA ILE A 277 6.90 -33.15 -29.04
C ILE A 277 7.78 -32.45 -28.00
N VAL A 278 9.01 -32.06 -28.36
CA VAL A 278 9.93 -31.34 -27.48
C VAL A 278 11.04 -30.68 -28.30
N GLU A 279 11.48 -29.51 -27.88
CA GLU A 279 12.70 -28.85 -28.37
C GLU A 279 13.84 -29.10 -27.39
N VAL A 280 14.98 -29.58 -27.89
CA VAL A 280 16.17 -29.87 -27.08
C VAL A 280 17.29 -28.92 -27.48
N GLU A 281 17.74 -28.11 -26.53
CA GLU A 281 18.94 -27.31 -26.69
C GLU A 281 20.18 -28.19 -26.55
N THR A 282 21.04 -28.18 -27.56
CA THR A 282 22.37 -28.79 -27.51
C THR A 282 23.44 -27.71 -27.55
N SER A 283 24.67 -28.05 -27.17
CA SER A 283 25.84 -27.14 -27.23
C SER A 283 26.14 -26.50 -28.60
N LYS A 284 25.42 -26.85 -29.67
CA LYS A 284 25.63 -26.36 -31.03
C LYS A 284 24.39 -25.83 -31.73
N SER A 285 23.19 -26.25 -31.30
CA SER A 285 21.92 -25.86 -31.93
C SER A 285 20.73 -26.31 -31.08
N LEU A 286 19.60 -25.63 -31.27
CA LEU A 286 18.29 -26.15 -30.89
C LEU A 286 17.88 -27.27 -31.86
N VAL A 287 17.31 -28.35 -31.35
CA VAL A 287 16.86 -29.50 -32.15
C VAL A 287 15.42 -29.86 -31.76
N GLU A 288 14.51 -29.76 -32.71
CA GLU A 288 13.13 -30.23 -32.58
C GLU A 288 13.10 -31.77 -32.67
N LEU A 289 12.50 -32.42 -31.67
CA LEU A 289 12.27 -33.86 -31.68
C LEU A 289 10.80 -34.14 -32.09
N PRO A 290 10.58 -34.76 -33.26
CA PRO A 290 9.24 -35.15 -33.69
C PRO A 290 8.77 -36.45 -33.01
N ALA A 291 7.45 -36.59 -32.86
CA ALA A 291 6.80 -37.79 -32.35
C ALA A 291 7.05 -38.98 -33.30
N PRO A 292 7.66 -40.07 -32.81
CA PRO A 292 7.93 -41.24 -33.63
C PRO A 292 6.68 -42.08 -33.94
N TRP A 293 5.62 -41.96 -33.13
CA TRP A 293 4.33 -42.65 -33.32
C TRP A 293 3.17 -41.77 -32.82
N SER A 294 1.97 -42.02 -33.33
CA SER A 294 0.75 -41.37 -32.84
C SER A 294 0.29 -42.02 -31.54
N GLY A 295 -0.25 -41.24 -30.61
CA GLY A 295 -0.78 -41.78 -29.36
C GLY A 295 -1.20 -40.70 -28.37
N LYS A 296 -1.67 -41.11 -27.19
CA LYS A 296 -2.04 -40.20 -26.11
C LYS A 296 -0.86 -40.01 -25.18
N VAL A 297 -0.47 -38.75 -24.92
CA VAL A 297 0.60 -38.46 -23.95
C VAL A 297 0.12 -38.91 -22.57
N HIS A 298 0.76 -39.94 -22.04
CA HIS A 298 0.40 -40.56 -20.77
C HIS A 298 1.14 -39.92 -19.60
N LYS A 299 2.42 -39.53 -19.80
CA LYS A 299 3.22 -38.87 -18.78
C LYS A 299 4.46 -38.19 -19.37
N ILE A 300 4.73 -36.96 -18.95
CA ILE A 300 6.02 -36.29 -19.19
C ILE A 300 6.98 -36.69 -18.06
N MET A 301 8.15 -37.23 -18.42
CA MET A 301 9.06 -37.83 -17.43
C MET A 301 10.08 -36.84 -16.87
N GLU A 302 10.39 -35.78 -17.63
CA GLU A 302 11.40 -34.79 -17.26
C GLU A 302 10.83 -33.37 -17.40
N PRO A 303 11.03 -32.50 -16.39
CA PRO A 303 10.55 -31.12 -16.45
C PRO A 303 11.36 -30.30 -17.46
N GLU A 304 10.72 -29.30 -18.04
CA GLU A 304 11.33 -28.35 -18.97
C GLU A 304 12.55 -27.65 -18.32
N GLY A 305 13.61 -27.45 -19.12
CA GLY A 305 14.85 -26.79 -18.68
C GLY A 305 15.85 -27.69 -17.95
N LYS A 306 15.59 -29.00 -17.80
CA LYS A 306 16.53 -29.95 -17.19
C LYS A 306 17.48 -30.56 -18.22
N GLU A 307 18.78 -30.57 -17.90
CA GLU A 307 19.79 -31.28 -18.70
C GLU A 307 19.61 -32.80 -18.54
N VAL A 308 19.44 -33.51 -19.66
CA VAL A 308 19.17 -34.95 -19.71
C VAL A 308 20.23 -35.68 -20.53
N GLU A 309 20.70 -36.82 -20.02
CA GLU A 309 21.66 -37.66 -20.75
C GLU A 309 20.98 -38.30 -21.97
N VAL A 310 21.70 -38.34 -23.09
CA VAL A 310 21.23 -38.96 -24.34
C VAL A 310 20.86 -40.43 -24.09
N GLY A 311 19.61 -40.78 -24.39
CA GLY A 311 19.03 -42.11 -24.17
C GLY A 311 18.11 -42.21 -22.95
N THR A 312 17.96 -41.14 -22.16
CA THR A 312 16.98 -41.06 -21.07
C THR A 312 15.57 -40.90 -21.63
N PRO A 313 14.56 -41.67 -21.17
CA PRO A 313 13.17 -41.47 -21.55
C PRO A 313 12.65 -40.12 -21.03
N ILE A 314 12.13 -39.28 -21.93
CA ILE A 314 11.63 -37.93 -21.60
C ILE A 314 10.09 -37.82 -21.64
N ILE A 315 9.41 -38.74 -22.35
CA ILE A 315 7.96 -38.76 -22.50
C ILE A 315 7.45 -40.21 -22.67
N ILE A 316 6.27 -40.50 -22.14
CA ILE A 316 5.52 -41.76 -22.36
C ILE A 316 4.29 -41.44 -23.21
N ILE A 317 4.21 -42.07 -24.38
CA ILE A 317 3.07 -41.98 -25.31
C ILE A 317 2.42 -43.36 -25.36
N ASP A 318 1.14 -43.43 -24.98
CA ASP A 318 0.31 -44.62 -25.13
C ASP A 318 -0.20 -44.71 -26.57
N ASP A 319 0.28 -45.70 -27.32
CA ASP A 319 -0.10 -45.95 -28.71
C ASP A 319 -1.34 -46.85 -28.84
N GLY A 320 -1.94 -47.27 -27.71
CA GLY A 320 -3.13 -48.12 -27.66
C GLY A 320 -2.86 -49.61 -27.96
N SER A 321 -1.60 -50.04 -28.04
CA SER A 321 -1.23 -51.43 -28.38
C SER A 321 -1.33 -52.42 -27.23
N GLY A 322 -1.37 -51.96 -25.98
CA GLY A 322 -1.55 -52.81 -24.79
C GLY A 322 -0.34 -53.68 -24.39
N ASP A 323 0.84 -53.45 -24.99
CA ASP A 323 2.07 -54.18 -24.66
C ASP A 323 2.80 -53.56 -23.46
N ALA A 324 3.31 -54.41 -22.56
CA ALA A 324 4.09 -53.97 -21.40
C ALA A 324 5.50 -53.52 -21.80
N LEU A 325 5.96 -52.40 -21.21
CA LEU A 325 7.27 -51.78 -21.44
C LEU A 325 8.44 -52.78 -21.39
N PRO A 326 9.29 -52.88 -22.44
CA PRO A 326 10.52 -53.65 -22.38
C PRO A 326 11.60 -52.92 -21.57
N ALA A 327 12.36 -53.67 -20.77
CA ALA A 327 13.46 -53.15 -19.97
C ALA A 327 14.60 -52.61 -20.84
N ALA A 328 15.14 -51.44 -20.45
CA ALA A 328 16.15 -50.68 -21.16
C ALA A 328 17.39 -51.51 -21.55
N ALA A 329 17.68 -51.54 -22.85
CA ALA A 329 18.96 -51.99 -23.39
C ALA A 329 19.58 -50.84 -24.20
N ALA A 330 20.82 -50.47 -23.87
CA ALA A 330 21.56 -49.39 -24.52
C ALA A 330 22.05 -49.81 -25.92
N PRO A 331 21.83 -49.00 -26.97
CA PRO A 331 22.51 -49.16 -28.25
C PRO A 331 23.78 -48.29 -28.33
N LYS A 332 24.83 -48.86 -28.94
CA LYS A 332 26.10 -48.19 -29.28
C LYS A 332 25.93 -47.35 -30.53
N VAL A 333 26.54 -46.16 -30.57
CA VAL A 333 26.63 -45.32 -31.78
C VAL A 333 28.09 -45.18 -32.20
N ASP A 334 28.39 -45.65 -33.40
CA ASP A 334 29.63 -45.37 -34.14
C ASP A 334 29.55 -43.98 -34.76
N ALA A 335 30.55 -43.14 -34.49
CA ALA A 335 30.65 -41.80 -35.06
C ALA A 335 31.37 -41.82 -36.40
N LYS A 336 30.71 -41.38 -37.47
CA LYS A 336 31.42 -40.88 -38.67
C LYS A 336 30.64 -39.83 -39.47
N ALA A 337 31.20 -38.62 -39.44
CA ALA A 337 31.39 -37.61 -40.50
C ALA A 337 30.22 -37.21 -41.42
N ALA A 338 29.94 -35.89 -41.48
CA ALA A 338 30.43 -34.99 -42.54
C ALA A 338 29.43 -33.85 -42.82
N ALA A 339 29.92 -32.61 -42.82
CA ALA A 339 29.19 -31.44 -43.34
C ALA A 339 29.19 -31.45 -44.88
N PRO A 340 28.19 -30.80 -45.51
CA PRO A 340 28.57 -29.68 -46.40
C PRO A 340 27.59 -28.49 -46.46
N ALA A 341 28.22 -27.32 -46.60
CA ALA A 341 27.96 -26.18 -47.50
C ALA A 341 26.56 -25.53 -47.61
N ALA A 342 26.56 -24.23 -47.29
CA ALA A 342 25.51 -23.25 -47.56
C ALA A 342 25.39 -22.89 -49.05
N ALA A 343 24.16 -22.73 -49.50
CA ALA A 343 23.81 -22.14 -50.80
C ALA A 343 23.30 -20.69 -50.61
N ALA A 344 23.76 -19.79 -51.46
CA ALA A 344 23.29 -18.41 -51.58
C ALA A 344 21.95 -18.33 -52.33
N PRO A 345 21.15 -17.25 -52.17
CA PRO A 345 20.17 -16.88 -53.17
C PRO A 345 20.56 -15.64 -53.99
N ALA A 346 19.96 -15.61 -55.17
CA ALA A 346 20.25 -14.76 -56.32
C ALA A 346 19.67 -13.35 -56.23
N ALA A 347 20.20 -12.46 -57.07
CA ALA A 347 19.72 -11.10 -57.30
C ALA A 347 18.52 -11.06 -58.26
N GLY A 348 17.60 -10.11 -58.03
CA GLY A 348 16.67 -9.64 -59.05
C GLY A 348 15.52 -8.76 -58.55
N ALA A 349 15.62 -7.47 -58.88
CA ALA A 349 14.56 -6.49 -59.20
C ALA A 349 14.41 -5.32 -58.22
N ALA A 350 14.77 -4.13 -58.72
CA ALA A 350 14.56 -2.83 -58.12
C ALA A 350 13.07 -2.45 -58.15
N ALA A 351 12.54 -2.09 -56.98
CA ALA A 351 11.33 -1.30 -56.81
C ALA A 351 11.66 -0.19 -55.80
N SER A 352 11.30 1.05 -56.12
CA SER A 352 11.60 2.26 -55.36
C SER A 352 10.94 2.23 -53.97
N GLY A 353 11.73 2.00 -52.91
CA GLY A 353 11.28 1.98 -51.51
C GLY A 353 11.08 3.38 -50.94
N ALA A 354 9.84 3.71 -50.58
CA ALA A 354 9.54 4.86 -49.75
C ALA A 354 9.80 4.47 -48.28
N GLY A 355 10.91 4.94 -47.70
CA GLY A 355 11.28 4.62 -46.31
C GLY A 355 10.28 5.15 -45.27
N ARG A 356 10.33 4.59 -44.06
CA ARG A 356 9.55 5.02 -42.89
C ARG A 356 10.30 6.12 -42.11
N PRO A 357 9.63 7.20 -41.66
CA PRO A 357 10.26 8.20 -40.81
C PRO A 357 10.54 7.64 -39.40
N PHE A 358 11.78 7.77 -38.94
CA PHE A 358 12.14 7.67 -37.54
C PHE A 358 12.16 9.07 -36.94
N ASN A 359 11.32 9.28 -35.93
CA ASN A 359 11.14 10.56 -35.26
C ASN A 359 12.02 10.61 -34.01
N LEU A 360 12.45 11.82 -33.63
CA LEU A 360 13.20 12.05 -32.40
C LEU A 360 12.34 11.60 -31.20
N PRO A 361 12.71 10.51 -30.49
CA PRO A 361 12.01 10.09 -29.28
C PRO A 361 12.40 11.03 -28.13
N ASP A 362 11.58 11.09 -27.07
CA ASP A 362 11.93 11.82 -25.85
C ASP A 362 13.20 11.19 -25.24
N PRO A 363 14.34 11.90 -25.19
CA PRO A 363 15.59 11.38 -24.65
C PRO A 363 15.59 11.28 -23.11
N GLY A 364 14.52 11.73 -22.43
CA GLY A 364 14.29 11.57 -20.99
C GLY A 364 13.86 12.87 -20.29
N GLU A 365 13.09 12.74 -19.20
CA GLU A 365 12.65 13.82 -18.29
C GLU A 365 11.69 14.89 -18.88
N GLY A 366 10.94 14.58 -19.94
CA GLY A 366 9.92 15.49 -20.48
C GLY A 366 10.48 16.71 -21.20
N LEU A 367 11.64 16.55 -21.86
CA LEU A 367 12.28 17.60 -22.64
C LEU A 367 11.57 17.79 -23.99
N THR A 368 11.41 19.04 -24.43
CA THR A 368 10.65 19.38 -25.65
C THR A 368 11.49 19.40 -26.92
N GLU A 369 12.82 19.50 -26.80
CA GLU A 369 13.76 19.65 -27.92
C GLU A 369 15.14 19.05 -27.60
N ALA A 370 15.88 18.66 -28.64
CA ALA A 370 17.28 18.22 -28.54
C ALA A 370 18.09 18.67 -29.76
N THR A 371 19.39 18.92 -29.57
CA THR A 371 20.31 19.33 -30.65
C THR A 371 21.07 18.12 -31.19
N ILE A 372 21.06 17.89 -32.51
CA ILE A 372 21.82 16.79 -33.12
C ILE A 372 23.31 17.12 -33.12
N THR A 373 24.13 16.35 -32.41
CA THR A 373 25.59 16.60 -32.33
C THR A 373 26.39 15.79 -33.33
N GLN A 374 25.99 14.55 -33.61
CA GLN A 374 26.69 13.71 -34.58
C GLN A 374 25.81 12.59 -35.16
N TRP A 375 25.81 12.44 -36.48
CA TRP A 375 25.31 11.22 -37.13
C TRP A 375 26.41 10.14 -37.17
N LYS A 376 26.09 8.93 -36.70
CA LYS A 376 26.99 7.76 -36.77
C LYS A 376 26.82 6.94 -38.05
N VAL A 377 25.80 7.26 -38.84
CA VAL A 377 25.45 6.59 -40.10
C VAL A 377 25.33 7.60 -41.24
N LYS A 378 25.42 7.11 -42.48
CA LYS A 378 25.24 7.89 -43.71
C LYS A 378 24.11 7.32 -44.56
N GLU A 379 23.58 8.14 -45.47
CA GLU A 379 22.60 7.68 -46.46
C GLU A 379 23.18 6.51 -47.29
N GLY A 380 22.42 5.42 -47.38
CA GLY A 380 22.81 4.16 -48.00
C GLY A 380 23.38 3.11 -47.05
N ASP A 381 23.67 3.44 -45.79
CA ASP A 381 24.18 2.48 -44.81
C ASP A 381 23.08 1.51 -44.36
N LYS A 382 23.47 0.24 -44.17
CA LYS A 382 22.60 -0.79 -43.58
C LYS A 382 22.76 -0.79 -42.07
N VAL A 383 21.65 -0.65 -41.35
CA VAL A 383 21.59 -0.67 -39.89
C VAL A 383 20.77 -1.86 -39.42
N LYS A 384 21.17 -2.46 -38.29
CA LYS A 384 20.39 -3.46 -37.56
C LYS A 384 19.63 -2.80 -36.41
N VAL A 385 18.65 -3.51 -35.88
CA VAL A 385 18.00 -3.12 -34.62
C VAL A 385 19.07 -2.96 -33.53
N ASN A 386 19.00 -1.84 -32.81
CA ASN A 386 19.91 -1.39 -31.75
C ASN A 386 21.27 -0.81 -32.19
N ASP A 387 21.56 -0.69 -33.48
CA ASP A 387 22.77 0.04 -33.92
C ASP A 387 22.61 1.54 -33.64
N ILE A 388 23.62 2.19 -33.04
CA ILE A 388 23.60 3.64 -32.75
C ILE A 388 23.63 4.43 -34.05
N ILE A 389 22.62 5.28 -34.27
CA ILE A 389 22.45 6.05 -35.51
C ILE A 389 22.76 7.54 -35.33
N VAL A 390 22.48 8.12 -34.16
CA VAL A 390 22.69 9.55 -33.92
C VAL A 390 22.97 9.84 -32.45
N GLU A 391 23.85 10.80 -32.20
CA GLU A 391 24.07 11.42 -30.88
C GLU A 391 23.33 12.76 -30.83
N VAL A 392 22.61 12.98 -29.74
CA VAL A 392 21.87 14.22 -29.48
C VAL A 392 22.29 14.80 -28.13
N GLU A 393 22.41 16.12 -28.06
CA GLU A 393 22.70 16.86 -26.83
C GLU A 393 21.44 17.54 -26.35
N THR A 394 21.15 17.36 -25.06
CA THR A 394 20.09 18.03 -24.33
C THR A 394 20.70 19.04 -23.36
N SER A 395 19.87 19.87 -22.74
CA SER A 395 20.30 20.83 -21.71
C SER A 395 20.91 20.20 -20.45
N LYS A 396 20.87 18.86 -20.32
CA LYS A 396 21.34 18.11 -19.15
C LYS A 396 22.39 17.05 -19.46
N SER A 397 22.33 16.41 -20.65
CA SER A 397 23.24 15.33 -21.01
C SER A 397 23.29 15.05 -22.53
N LEU A 398 24.32 14.31 -22.96
CA LEU A 398 24.46 13.80 -24.33
C LEU A 398 23.95 12.35 -24.38
N VAL A 399 23.07 12.04 -25.32
CA VAL A 399 22.32 10.77 -25.42
C VAL A 399 22.53 10.15 -26.81
N GLU A 400 22.82 8.86 -26.85
CA GLU A 400 22.95 8.08 -28.09
C GLU A 400 21.61 7.40 -28.43
N LEU A 401 21.10 7.61 -29.64
CA LEU A 401 19.85 7.01 -30.10
C LEU A 401 20.10 5.81 -31.02
N PRO A 402 19.63 4.61 -30.64
CA PRO A 402 19.73 3.41 -31.49
C PRO A 402 18.62 3.31 -32.54
N SER A 403 18.89 2.57 -33.63
CA SER A 403 17.91 2.27 -34.67
C SER A 403 16.85 1.30 -34.15
N PRO A 404 15.54 1.60 -34.28
CA PRO A 404 14.47 0.70 -33.88
C PRO A 404 14.21 -0.44 -34.90
N TRP A 405 14.74 -0.34 -36.12
CA TRP A 405 14.46 -1.28 -37.21
C TRP A 405 15.74 -1.72 -37.92
N THR A 406 15.70 -2.91 -38.53
CA THR A 406 16.72 -3.31 -39.51
C THR A 406 16.34 -2.76 -40.87
N GLY A 407 17.22 -2.01 -41.51
CA GLY A 407 16.91 -1.36 -42.78
C GLY A 407 18.08 -0.60 -43.38
N THR A 408 17.82 0.11 -44.49
CA THR A 408 18.80 1.00 -45.13
C THR A 408 18.42 2.45 -44.88
N ILE A 409 19.39 3.28 -44.46
CA ILE A 409 19.16 4.72 -44.31
C ILE A 409 18.90 5.32 -45.69
N VAL A 410 17.67 5.79 -45.93
CA VAL A 410 17.26 6.37 -47.22
C VAL A 410 17.68 7.83 -47.31
N LYS A 411 17.43 8.58 -46.23
CA LYS A 411 17.64 10.02 -46.20
C LYS A 411 17.77 10.55 -44.78
N ILE A 412 18.78 11.37 -44.51
CA ILE A 412 18.90 12.12 -43.26
C ILE A 412 18.14 13.44 -43.44
N LEU A 413 17.17 13.70 -42.57
CA LEU A 413 16.28 14.85 -42.71
C LEU A 413 16.82 16.09 -42.01
N GLU A 414 17.63 15.90 -40.96
CA GLU A 414 18.12 17.00 -40.13
C GLU A 414 19.66 17.03 -40.00
N PRO A 415 20.31 18.16 -40.30
CA PRO A 415 21.77 18.28 -40.25
C PRO A 415 22.30 18.39 -38.81
N VAL A 416 23.58 18.06 -38.64
CA VAL A 416 24.30 18.28 -37.38
C VAL A 416 24.27 19.76 -36.98
N GLY A 417 24.03 20.03 -35.70
CA GLY A 417 23.95 21.36 -35.09
C GLY A 417 22.56 21.99 -35.10
N LYS A 418 21.53 21.27 -35.57
CA LYS A 418 20.15 21.74 -35.54
C LYS A 418 19.41 21.23 -34.30
N GLU A 419 18.67 22.14 -33.69
CA GLU A 419 17.70 21.86 -32.62
C GLU A 419 16.40 21.34 -33.23
N VAL A 420 15.93 20.20 -32.73
CA VAL A 420 14.79 19.45 -33.26
C VAL A 420 13.80 19.16 -32.12
N GLU A 421 12.52 19.44 -32.37
CA GLU A 421 11.44 19.15 -31.41
C GLU A 421 11.18 17.64 -31.31
N VAL A 422 10.94 17.16 -30.09
CA VAL A 422 10.57 15.75 -29.83
C VAL A 422 9.31 15.39 -30.63
N GLY A 423 9.35 14.24 -31.31
CA GLY A 423 8.31 13.78 -32.23
C GLY A 423 8.52 14.17 -33.69
N SER A 424 9.51 15.02 -34.02
CA SER A 424 9.83 15.39 -35.40
C SER A 424 10.66 14.33 -36.12
N PRO A 425 10.44 14.08 -37.43
CA PRO A 425 11.18 13.09 -38.22
C PRO A 425 12.64 13.51 -38.45
N ILE A 426 13.59 12.68 -38.04
CA ILE A 426 15.03 12.97 -38.12
C ILE A 426 15.76 12.17 -39.21
N VAL A 427 15.29 10.95 -39.53
CA VAL A 427 15.87 10.09 -40.58
C VAL A 427 14.82 9.17 -41.19
N MET A 428 14.99 8.83 -42.47
CA MET A 428 14.14 7.87 -43.19
C MET A 428 14.86 6.53 -43.30
N ILE A 429 14.22 5.44 -42.88
CA ILE A 429 14.77 4.08 -42.92
C ILE A 429 13.86 3.19 -43.78
N ASP A 430 14.42 2.55 -44.80
CA ASP A 430 13.72 1.54 -45.60
C ASP A 430 13.93 0.17 -44.96
N ASP A 431 12.88 -0.33 -44.30
CA ASP A 431 12.82 -1.64 -43.65
C ASP A 431 12.18 -2.73 -44.53
N GLY A 432 11.89 -2.41 -45.80
CA GLY A 432 11.24 -3.33 -46.74
C GLY A 432 9.72 -3.41 -46.64
N THR A 433 9.08 -2.53 -45.86
CA THR A 433 7.61 -2.44 -45.76
C THR A 433 7.07 -1.18 -46.44
N ALA A 434 6.13 -1.33 -47.38
CA ALA A 434 5.51 -0.18 -48.07
C ALA A 434 4.34 0.40 -47.25
N PRO A 435 4.18 1.74 -47.13
CA PRO A 435 3.09 2.33 -46.36
C PRO A 435 1.75 2.33 -47.11
N ALA A 436 0.65 2.07 -46.39
CA ALA A 436 -0.71 2.31 -46.84
C ALA A 436 -1.04 3.82 -46.80
N SER A 437 -1.51 4.36 -47.93
CA SER A 437 -1.84 5.77 -48.12
C SER A 437 -3.12 6.18 -47.38
N ALA A 438 -3.04 7.19 -46.52
CA ALA A 438 -4.19 7.96 -46.02
C ALA A 438 -4.27 9.32 -46.75
N ALA A 439 -5.43 9.60 -47.34
CA ALA A 439 -5.76 10.88 -47.95
C ALA A 439 -6.05 11.94 -46.87
N SER A 440 -5.63 13.16 -47.16
CA SER A 440 -5.74 14.38 -46.34
C SER A 440 -7.18 14.78 -45.98
N GLY A 441 -7.41 15.12 -44.71
CA GLY A 441 -8.62 15.81 -44.25
C GLY A 441 -8.59 16.14 -42.75
N ASP A 442 -8.31 17.41 -42.47
CA ASP A 442 -8.50 18.17 -41.22
C ASP A 442 -7.61 17.87 -39.99
N ALA A 443 -6.85 18.89 -39.58
CA ALA A 443 -5.91 18.87 -38.47
C ALA A 443 -6.65 19.06 -37.14
N GLY A 444 -7.14 17.95 -36.58
CA GLY A 444 -7.54 17.85 -35.18
C GLY A 444 -6.31 17.65 -34.30
N ARG A 445 -5.95 18.69 -33.54
CA ARG A 445 -4.88 18.70 -32.54
C ARG A 445 -5.18 17.64 -31.46
N GLU A 446 -4.31 16.65 -31.29
CA GLU A 446 -4.38 15.70 -30.17
C GLU A 446 -4.22 16.46 -28.84
N ALA A 447 -5.13 16.19 -27.91
CA ALA A 447 -5.16 16.79 -26.59
C ALA A 447 -4.28 15.96 -25.64
N ASN A 448 -3.19 16.55 -25.17
CA ASN A 448 -2.42 16.04 -24.04
C ASN A 448 -3.29 16.06 -22.77
N LEU A 449 -3.39 14.91 -22.11
CA LEU A 449 -4.13 14.67 -20.87
C LEU A 449 -3.36 15.15 -19.64
N VAL A 450 -3.14 16.47 -19.56
CA VAL A 450 -2.96 17.17 -18.28
C VAL A 450 -3.94 18.35 -18.30
N GLY A 451 -5.07 18.17 -17.62
CA GLY A 451 -6.09 19.21 -17.56
C GLY A 451 -5.69 20.36 -16.64
N TYR A 452 -5.32 21.50 -17.23
CA TYR A 452 -5.84 22.80 -16.78
C TYR A 452 -6.88 23.25 -17.81
N GLY A 453 -8.02 23.75 -17.32
CA GLY A 453 -9.19 24.10 -18.11
C GLY A 453 -8.90 25.02 -19.30
N ALA A 454 -9.58 24.76 -20.41
CA ALA A 454 -9.54 25.53 -21.64
C ALA A 454 -9.91 27.00 -21.40
N LEU A 455 -9.05 27.92 -21.85
CA LEU A 455 -9.38 29.34 -22.06
C LEU A 455 -9.86 29.53 -23.50
N GLU A 456 -11.11 29.96 -23.68
CA GLU A 456 -11.64 30.31 -25.00
C GLU A 456 -11.06 31.65 -25.51
N GLY A 457 -10.29 31.59 -26.60
CA GLY A 457 -9.87 32.73 -27.40
C GLY A 457 -10.82 33.01 -28.57
N GLY A 458 -11.25 34.27 -28.72
CA GLY A 458 -12.40 34.67 -29.55
C GLY A 458 -12.18 34.87 -31.06
N THR A 459 -13.31 35.13 -31.73
CA THR A 459 -13.38 35.71 -33.09
C THR A 459 -14.42 36.83 -33.16
N ALA A 460 -14.28 37.70 -34.16
CA ALA A 460 -14.64 39.11 -34.15
C ALA A 460 -16.06 39.50 -34.64
N ARG A 461 -16.58 40.57 -34.00
CA ARG A 461 -17.46 41.68 -34.46
C ARG A 461 -18.59 41.46 -35.50
N ARG A 462 -19.82 41.79 -35.06
CA ARG A 462 -20.70 42.80 -35.71
C ARG A 462 -21.66 43.54 -34.74
N ALA A 463 -21.45 44.86 -34.66
CA ALA A 463 -22.24 46.06 -34.34
C ALA A 463 -23.52 46.12 -33.43
N ARG A 464 -23.39 46.96 -32.36
CA ARG A 464 -24.30 48.06 -31.85
C ARG A 464 -25.55 47.62 -31.03
N ARG A 465 -25.92 48.15 -29.83
CA ARG A 465 -25.92 49.54 -29.29
C ARG A 465 -26.18 49.63 -27.74
N GLY A 466 -25.29 50.27 -26.96
CA GLY A 466 -25.56 51.28 -25.88
C GLY A 466 -26.23 50.98 -24.51
N ARG A 467 -25.44 51.06 -23.41
CA ARG A 467 -25.61 51.88 -22.15
C ARG A 467 -24.66 51.33 -21.05
N SER A 468 -23.51 51.96 -20.78
CA SER A 468 -23.19 53.01 -19.78
C SER A 468 -23.04 52.54 -18.32
N SER A 469 -21.80 52.65 -17.81
CA SER A 469 -21.32 52.87 -16.41
C SER A 469 -21.80 51.91 -15.31
N SER A 470 -21.00 51.41 -14.36
CA SER A 470 -19.66 51.77 -13.86
C SER A 470 -19.24 50.63 -12.92
N ALA A 471 -18.03 50.09 -13.11
CA ALA A 471 -17.41 49.16 -12.20
C ALA A 471 -16.47 49.94 -11.27
N GLU A 472 -16.82 50.02 -9.99
CA GLU A 472 -15.94 50.32 -8.85
C GLU A 472 -16.76 50.15 -7.57
N ALA A 473 -16.90 48.90 -7.10
CA ALA A 473 -17.24 48.51 -5.72
C ALA A 473 -17.58 47.00 -5.68
N SER A 474 -16.59 46.14 -5.51
CA SER A 474 -16.74 44.79 -4.92
C SER A 474 -15.38 44.18 -4.60
N GLN A 475 -14.65 44.88 -3.73
CA GLN A 475 -13.51 44.31 -2.99
C GLN A 475 -13.54 44.87 -1.57
N ALA A 476 -14.70 44.78 -0.92
CA ALA A 476 -14.90 45.20 0.48
C ALA A 476 -16.23 44.64 1.03
N GLN A 477 -16.45 43.32 0.97
CA GLN A 477 -17.62 42.69 1.61
C GLN A 477 -17.45 41.18 1.84
N MET A 478 -16.35 40.77 2.48
CA MET A 478 -16.25 39.49 3.19
C MET A 478 -15.45 39.70 4.48
N SER A 479 -15.97 40.52 5.38
CA SER A 479 -15.55 40.61 6.80
C SER A 479 -16.49 41.55 7.54
N ALA A 480 -17.67 41.06 7.95
CA ALA A 480 -18.45 41.56 9.10
C ALA A 480 -19.86 40.95 9.08
N ALA A 481 -20.09 39.87 9.83
CA ALA A 481 -21.39 39.54 10.43
C ALA A 481 -21.27 38.30 11.35
N LEU A 482 -20.51 38.45 12.44
CA LEU A 482 -20.58 37.59 13.62
C LEU A 482 -20.62 38.51 14.84
N SER A 483 -21.83 38.94 15.23
CA SER A 483 -22.11 39.44 16.57
C SER A 483 -23.61 39.68 16.75
N GLY A 484 -24.25 38.90 17.62
CA GLY A 484 -25.61 39.12 18.10
C GLY A 484 -26.10 38.01 19.03
N THR A 485 -26.10 38.29 20.32
CA THR A 485 -26.63 37.46 21.44
C THR A 485 -28.03 37.95 21.88
N PRO A 486 -28.79 37.20 22.71
CA PRO A 486 -30.19 36.83 22.40
C PRO A 486 -31.25 37.43 23.34
N GLN A 487 -32.53 37.36 22.94
CA GLN A 487 -33.66 37.39 23.87
C GLN A 487 -34.95 36.72 23.36
N ASP A 488 -35.51 35.92 24.28
CA ASP A 488 -36.89 35.52 24.57
C ASP A 488 -37.79 34.72 23.59
N ALA A 489 -38.30 33.62 24.17
CA ALA A 489 -39.20 32.60 23.63
C ALA A 489 -40.68 33.01 23.66
N PRO A 490 -41.56 32.17 23.10
CA PRO A 490 -42.83 31.88 23.75
C PRO A 490 -43.03 30.37 23.99
N ALA A 491 -43.72 30.07 25.09
CA ALA A 491 -44.14 28.75 25.53
C ALA A 491 -45.66 28.54 25.38
N LEU A 492 -46.08 27.30 25.66
CA LEU A 492 -47.44 26.71 25.77
C LEU A 492 -47.90 25.99 24.48
N GLU A 493 -48.40 24.74 24.48
CA GLU A 493 -49.12 24.01 25.52
C GLU A 493 -49.14 22.47 25.25
N GLU A 494 -49.41 21.69 26.30
CA GLU A 494 -49.43 20.22 26.37
C GLU A 494 -50.57 19.55 25.59
N ALA A 495 -50.36 18.31 25.15
CA ALA A 495 -51.44 17.38 24.79
C ALA A 495 -51.12 15.95 25.26
N HIS A 496 -52.17 15.30 25.78
CA HIS A 496 -52.20 14.10 26.60
C HIS A 496 -51.67 12.82 25.96
N GLY A 497 -51.10 11.96 26.82
CA GLY A 497 -50.62 10.62 26.49
C GLY A 497 -51.69 9.53 26.46
N GLU A 498 -51.36 8.45 25.76
CA GLU A 498 -52.04 7.17 25.78
C GLU A 498 -50.99 6.09 26.08
N ALA A 499 -51.27 5.25 27.09
CA ALA A 499 -50.31 4.31 27.69
C ALA A 499 -50.67 2.85 27.36
N LEU A 500 -49.64 2.02 27.20
CA LEU A 500 -49.69 0.54 27.28
C LEU A 500 -48.51 0.04 28.16
N PRO A 501 -48.63 -1.15 28.77
CA PRO A 501 -48.30 -1.35 30.18
C PRO A 501 -46.85 -1.79 30.45
N THR A 502 -46.29 -1.30 31.56
CA THR A 502 -45.03 -1.77 32.14
C THR A 502 -45.28 -2.87 33.17
N SER A 503 -44.53 -3.96 33.02
CA SER A 503 -44.50 -5.14 33.87
C SER A 503 -44.04 -4.82 35.29
N SER A 504 -44.71 -5.44 36.27
CA SER A 504 -44.52 -5.32 37.71
C SER A 504 -43.20 -5.88 38.23
N ALA A 505 -42.69 -5.25 39.31
CA ALA A 505 -41.56 -5.71 40.12
C ALA A 505 -41.79 -7.10 40.77
N PRO A 506 -40.73 -7.88 41.02
CA PRO A 506 -40.87 -9.19 41.67
C PRO A 506 -40.95 -9.09 43.20
N VAL A 507 -41.88 -9.88 43.74
CA VAL A 507 -42.08 -10.21 45.16
C VAL A 507 -41.10 -11.33 45.56
N PRO A 508 -40.60 -11.40 46.81
CA PRO A 508 -39.65 -12.44 47.22
C PRO A 508 -40.36 -13.78 47.50
N VAL A 509 -39.77 -14.90 47.07
CA VAL A 509 -40.25 -16.26 47.38
C VAL A 509 -39.11 -17.12 47.93
N ALA A 510 -39.46 -17.95 48.92
CA ALA A 510 -38.62 -18.72 49.82
C ALA A 510 -37.84 -19.92 49.20
N ALA A 511 -36.83 -20.36 49.96
CA ALA A 511 -35.86 -21.42 49.68
C ALA A 511 -36.46 -22.84 49.49
N GLY A 512 -35.89 -23.62 48.56
CA GLY A 512 -36.13 -25.07 48.47
C GLY A 512 -35.92 -25.79 47.12
N GLY A 513 -35.30 -25.19 46.09
CA GLY A 513 -35.19 -25.78 44.74
C GLY A 513 -33.85 -26.45 44.41
N LYS A 514 -33.88 -27.56 43.65
CA LYS A 514 -32.70 -28.27 43.12
C LYS A 514 -31.82 -27.32 42.28
N VAL A 515 -30.50 -27.34 42.53
CA VAL A 515 -29.50 -26.57 41.79
C VAL A 515 -29.54 -26.92 40.29
N LEU A 516 -29.85 -25.93 39.45
CA LEU A 516 -29.92 -26.05 37.99
C LEU A 516 -28.61 -25.52 37.36
N ALA A 517 -27.80 -26.42 36.81
CA ALA A 517 -26.56 -26.08 36.09
C ALA A 517 -26.31 -27.11 34.99
N LYS A 518 -25.81 -26.67 33.83
CA LYS A 518 -25.42 -27.55 32.71
C LYS A 518 -24.20 -28.41 33.09
N PRO A 519 -24.02 -29.63 32.53
CA PRO A 519 -22.91 -30.53 32.91
C PRO A 519 -21.50 -29.92 32.86
N PRO A 520 -21.13 -29.06 31.87
CA PRO A 520 -19.82 -28.41 31.85
C PRO A 520 -19.60 -27.46 33.03
N VAL A 521 -20.64 -26.75 33.46
CA VAL A 521 -20.58 -25.81 34.61
C VAL A 521 -20.46 -26.59 35.93
N ARG A 522 -21.14 -27.74 36.05
CA ARG A 522 -20.98 -28.64 37.21
C ARG A 522 -19.57 -29.22 37.32
N LYS A 523 -18.99 -29.64 36.19
CA LYS A 523 -17.60 -30.11 36.14
C LYS A 523 -16.64 -28.99 36.52
N PHE A 524 -16.81 -27.80 35.95
CA PHE A 524 -15.98 -26.63 36.23
C PHE A 524 -16.04 -26.19 37.71
N ALA A 525 -17.23 -26.14 38.32
CA ALA A 525 -17.39 -25.83 39.74
C ALA A 525 -16.74 -26.90 40.63
N LYS A 526 -16.91 -28.19 40.29
CA LYS A 526 -16.26 -29.31 41.00
C LYS A 526 -14.73 -29.22 40.93
N ASP A 527 -14.17 -28.93 39.76
CA ASP A 527 -12.73 -28.78 39.55
C ASP A 527 -12.14 -27.59 40.32
N LYS A 528 -12.97 -26.57 40.61
CA LYS A 528 -12.60 -25.38 41.38
C LYS A 528 -13.02 -25.42 42.86
N GLY A 529 -13.61 -26.53 43.31
CA GLY A 529 -14.05 -26.70 44.70
C GLY A 529 -15.23 -25.80 45.11
N VAL A 530 -16.02 -25.32 44.15
CA VAL A 530 -17.16 -24.44 44.40
C VAL A 530 -18.44 -25.26 44.58
N ASP A 531 -19.13 -25.06 45.69
CA ASP A 531 -20.49 -25.58 45.88
C ASP A 531 -21.49 -24.70 45.11
N LEU A 532 -22.08 -25.28 44.06
CA LEU A 532 -23.06 -24.59 43.23
C LEU A 532 -24.31 -24.13 44.00
N ALA A 533 -24.62 -24.69 45.18
CA ALA A 533 -25.71 -24.18 46.01
C ALA A 533 -25.44 -22.78 46.57
N GLN A 534 -24.19 -22.32 46.57
CA GLN A 534 -23.75 -21.02 47.09
C GLN A 534 -23.58 -19.97 45.99
N VAL A 535 -23.69 -20.36 44.73
CA VAL A 535 -23.50 -19.50 43.57
C VAL A 535 -24.84 -18.89 43.16
N ASN A 536 -24.90 -17.56 43.05
CA ASN A 536 -26.12 -16.86 42.67
C ASN A 536 -26.32 -16.97 41.14
N PRO A 537 -27.42 -17.57 40.65
CA PRO A 537 -27.63 -17.80 39.22
C PRO A 537 -28.03 -16.51 38.48
N THR A 538 -27.43 -16.25 37.32
CA THR A 538 -27.84 -15.15 36.43
C THR A 538 -28.43 -15.61 35.09
N GLY A 539 -28.37 -16.92 34.79
CA GLY A 539 -28.91 -17.46 33.55
C GLY A 539 -30.43 -17.60 33.57
N ASP A 540 -31.04 -17.56 32.37
CA ASP A 540 -32.48 -17.71 32.17
C ASP A 540 -33.05 -18.95 32.89
N GLY A 541 -34.15 -18.76 33.62
CA GLY A 541 -34.78 -19.82 34.40
C GLY A 541 -34.02 -20.23 35.68
N GLY A 542 -33.10 -19.40 36.16
CA GLY A 542 -32.34 -19.66 37.40
C GLY A 542 -31.21 -20.66 37.21
N VAL A 543 -30.70 -20.80 35.98
CA VAL A 543 -29.58 -21.70 35.67
C VAL A 543 -28.25 -21.01 36.01
N ILE A 544 -27.41 -21.70 36.77
CA ILE A 544 -26.06 -21.21 37.09
C ILE A 544 -25.18 -21.33 35.84
N THR A 545 -24.63 -20.20 35.43
CA THR A 545 -23.71 -20.08 34.30
C THR A 545 -22.26 -20.23 34.77
N ARG A 546 -21.33 -20.35 33.81
CA ARG A 546 -19.90 -20.37 34.13
C ARG A 546 -19.43 -19.02 34.72
N ALA A 547 -19.95 -17.91 34.21
CA ALA A 547 -19.64 -16.57 34.69
C ALA A 547 -20.04 -16.40 36.17
N ASP A 548 -21.13 -17.02 36.61
CA ASP A 548 -21.57 -16.97 38.01
C ASP A 548 -20.58 -17.66 38.95
N VAL A 549 -20.02 -18.80 38.53
CA VAL A 549 -19.00 -19.54 39.29
C VAL A 549 -17.69 -18.74 39.35
N GLU A 550 -17.31 -18.07 38.25
CA GLU A 550 -16.13 -17.22 38.18
C GLU A 550 -16.29 -15.96 39.03
N ALA A 551 -17.48 -15.34 39.03
CA ALA A 551 -17.82 -14.21 39.89
C ALA A 551 -17.83 -14.60 41.37
N PHE A 552 -18.34 -15.79 41.71
CA PHE A 552 -18.30 -16.33 43.07
C PHE A 552 -16.86 -16.52 43.56
N LEU A 553 -15.97 -17.03 42.72
CA LEU A 553 -14.54 -17.17 43.01
C LEU A 553 -13.83 -15.81 43.13
N ALA A 554 -14.27 -14.80 42.36
CA ALA A 554 -13.71 -13.45 42.41
C ALA A 554 -14.18 -12.64 43.64
N GLY A 555 -15.29 -13.03 44.28
CA GLY A 555 -15.95 -12.26 45.35
C GLY A 555 -15.70 -12.73 46.79
N GLY A 556 -14.86 -13.75 47.03
CA GLY A 556 -14.69 -14.35 48.34
C GLY A 556 -13.50 -13.84 49.16
N ALA A 557 -13.62 -12.67 49.83
CA ALA A 557 -13.04 -12.40 51.16
C ALA A 557 -13.32 -10.96 51.69
N SER A 558 -14.11 -10.87 52.75
CA SER A 558 -14.17 -9.79 53.74
C SER A 558 -14.35 -10.51 55.10
N ALA A 559 -13.69 -10.27 56.23
CA ALA A 559 -12.69 -9.30 56.67
C ALA A 559 -11.95 -9.88 57.91
N SER A 560 -10.70 -9.47 58.17
CA SER A 560 -10.19 -9.22 59.55
C SER A 560 -8.91 -8.38 59.50
N SER A 561 -8.81 -7.45 60.45
CA SER A 561 -7.84 -6.35 60.51
C SER A 561 -6.63 -6.70 61.38
N THR A 562 -5.42 -6.37 60.92
CA THR A 562 -4.28 -5.93 61.77
C THR A 562 -3.17 -5.31 60.90
N SER A 563 -2.30 -4.53 61.55
CA SER A 563 -1.57 -3.36 61.07
C SER A 563 -0.10 -3.56 60.60
N GLN A 564 0.28 -2.81 59.54
CA GLN A 564 1.62 -2.29 59.11
C GLN A 564 2.69 -3.26 58.52
N PRO A 565 3.71 -2.78 57.75
CA PRO A 565 3.69 -1.87 56.59
C PRO A 565 4.56 -2.36 55.38
N ALA A 566 4.36 -1.71 54.22
CA ALA A 566 5.25 -1.55 53.04
C ALA A 566 5.68 -2.77 52.18
N SER A 567 5.15 -2.83 50.95
CA SER A 567 5.96 -3.00 49.72
C SER A 567 5.18 -2.57 48.46
N VAL A 568 5.85 -1.80 47.61
CA VAL A 568 5.40 -1.15 46.38
C VAL A 568 5.23 -2.14 45.21
N ALA A 569 4.01 -2.25 44.69
CA ALA A 569 3.67 -2.50 43.28
C ALA A 569 2.13 -2.46 43.13
N ALA A 570 1.55 -1.26 43.14
CA ALA A 570 0.13 -1.10 42.84
C ALA A 570 -0.02 -0.64 41.38
N VAL A 571 -0.48 -1.57 40.54
CA VAL A 571 -1.15 -1.24 39.29
C VAL A 571 -2.36 -0.39 39.68
N VAL A 572 -2.29 0.90 39.37
CA VAL A 572 -3.43 1.80 39.54
C VAL A 572 -4.43 1.43 38.46
N SER A 573 -5.39 0.55 38.79
CA SER A 573 -6.64 0.46 38.04
C SER A 573 -7.33 1.80 38.21
N THR A 574 -7.17 2.70 37.25
CA THR A 574 -8.00 3.90 37.15
C THR A 574 -9.46 3.46 37.05
N PRO A 575 -10.37 4.04 37.85
CA PRO A 575 -11.79 3.74 37.69
C PRO A 575 -12.21 4.17 36.29
N PHE A 576 -12.93 3.28 35.60
CA PHE A 576 -13.58 3.60 34.33
C PHE A 576 -14.53 4.77 34.58
N VAL A 577 -14.28 5.92 33.96
CA VAL A 577 -15.17 7.08 34.03
C VAL A 577 -16.41 6.76 33.19
N SER A 578 -17.37 6.05 33.77
CA SER A 578 -18.71 5.94 33.19
C SER A 578 -19.42 7.29 33.42
N GLY A 579 -19.44 8.16 32.40
CA GLY A 579 -20.22 9.40 32.47
C GLY A 579 -19.69 10.63 31.74
N LEU A 580 -18.88 10.50 30.68
CA LEU A 580 -18.66 11.65 29.80
C LEU A 580 -19.91 11.84 28.91
N GLU A 581 -20.85 12.67 29.37
CA GLU A 581 -21.94 13.16 28.53
C GLU A 581 -21.39 13.92 27.31
N ALA A 582 -22.10 13.85 26.18
CA ALA A 582 -21.73 14.61 24.98
C ALA A 582 -21.81 16.12 25.26
N GLY A 583 -20.66 16.75 25.53
CA GLY A 583 -20.54 18.17 25.85
C GLY A 583 -19.73 18.96 24.81
N ARG A 584 -19.96 20.28 24.76
CA ARG A 584 -19.15 21.23 23.96
C ARG A 584 -18.31 22.09 24.90
N GLU A 585 -16.98 22.07 24.77
CA GLU A 585 -16.07 22.95 25.51
C GLU A 585 -15.56 24.08 24.58
N PRO A 586 -15.77 25.36 24.91
CA PRO A 586 -15.24 26.45 24.10
C PRO A 586 -13.72 26.56 24.23
N ILE A 587 -13.01 26.63 23.11
CA ILE A 587 -11.54 26.80 23.10
C ILE A 587 -11.19 28.24 23.49
N LYS A 588 -10.52 28.42 24.64
CA LYS A 588 -10.15 29.73 25.20
C LYS A 588 -8.69 29.77 25.66
N GLY A 589 -8.15 30.99 25.78
CA GLY A 589 -6.85 31.26 26.38
C GLY A 589 -5.71 30.48 25.72
N VAL A 590 -4.87 29.84 26.56
CA VAL A 590 -3.68 29.10 26.12
C VAL A 590 -4.00 28.01 25.10
N ARG A 591 -5.11 27.26 25.26
CA ARG A 591 -5.48 26.18 24.33
C ARG A 591 -5.70 26.70 22.90
N LYS A 592 -6.25 27.91 22.74
CA LYS A 592 -6.42 28.55 21.43
C LYS A 592 -5.07 28.91 20.80
N VAL A 593 -4.15 29.44 21.60
CA VAL A 593 -2.80 29.84 21.16
C VAL A 593 -1.98 28.62 20.78
N THR A 594 -1.97 27.57 21.61
CA THR A 594 -1.30 26.30 21.32
C THR A 594 -1.84 25.67 20.04
N ALA A 595 -3.18 25.60 19.86
CA ALA A 595 -3.77 25.05 18.65
C ALA A 595 -3.32 25.81 17.39
N LYS A 596 -3.28 27.16 17.45
CA LYS A 596 -2.78 27.98 16.33
C LYS A 596 -1.29 27.68 16.05
N ALA A 597 -0.45 27.68 17.08
CA ALA A 597 0.98 27.46 16.94
C ALA A 597 1.32 26.06 16.38
N MET A 598 0.57 25.03 16.79
CA MET A 598 0.76 23.66 16.27
C MET A 598 0.36 23.55 14.79
N VAL A 599 -0.76 24.16 14.39
CA VAL A 599 -1.17 24.20 12.98
C VAL A 599 -0.14 24.98 12.16
N GLU A 600 0.27 26.15 12.63
CA GLU A 600 1.26 26.98 11.94
C GLU A 600 2.57 26.20 11.75
N SER A 601 3.10 25.57 12.79
CA SER A 601 4.31 24.74 12.67
C SER A 601 4.12 23.57 11.70
N ALA A 602 3.06 22.78 11.85
CA ALA A 602 2.84 21.58 11.05
C ALA A 602 2.69 21.86 9.54
N PHE A 603 2.15 23.03 9.17
CA PHE A 603 1.89 23.36 7.76
C PHE A 603 2.93 24.30 7.13
N THR A 604 3.77 24.96 7.93
CA THR A 604 4.82 25.86 7.41
C THR A 604 6.21 25.22 7.42
N LYS A 605 6.46 24.28 8.32
CA LYS A 605 7.74 23.57 8.43
C LYS A 605 7.61 22.18 7.80
N PRO A 606 8.41 21.85 6.77
CA PRO A 606 8.56 20.48 6.29
C PRO A 606 9.22 19.63 7.39
N HIS A 607 8.41 18.93 8.18
CA HIS A 607 8.89 18.07 9.25
C HIS A 607 9.45 16.77 8.69
N VAL A 608 10.68 16.47 9.05
CA VAL A 608 11.27 15.13 8.90
C VAL A 608 11.55 14.59 10.29
N THR A 609 11.21 13.32 10.53
CA THR A 609 11.47 12.64 11.80
C THR A 609 12.39 11.45 11.59
N GLU A 610 13.40 11.34 12.45
CA GLU A 610 14.33 10.20 12.49
C GLU A 610 14.33 9.54 13.87
N TRP A 611 14.75 8.29 13.93
CA TRP A 611 14.80 7.49 15.17
C TRP A 611 16.09 6.71 15.30
N VAL A 612 16.48 6.47 16.55
CA VAL A 612 17.58 5.57 16.89
C VAL A 612 17.26 4.83 18.19
N ASP A 613 17.44 3.50 18.17
CA ASP A 613 17.42 2.69 19.39
C ASP A 613 18.80 2.68 20.04
N VAL A 614 18.84 2.87 21.36
CA VAL A 614 20.09 3.07 22.10
C VAL A 614 20.11 2.21 23.36
N ASP A 615 21.19 1.44 23.54
CA ASP A 615 21.51 0.81 24.82
C ASP A 615 22.03 1.89 25.79
N VAL A 616 21.20 2.24 26.76
CA VAL A 616 21.49 3.25 27.79
C VAL A 616 21.85 2.62 29.13
N THR A 617 22.31 1.37 29.12
CA THR A 617 22.72 0.65 30.35
C THR A 617 23.83 1.40 31.09
N ALA A 618 24.87 1.86 30.39
CA ALA A 618 25.96 2.61 31.02
C ALA A 618 25.46 3.95 31.60
N THR A 619 24.52 4.62 30.94
CA THR A 619 23.86 5.83 31.46
C THR A 619 23.06 5.54 32.73
N MET A 620 22.34 4.42 32.79
CA MET A 620 21.61 4.01 34.00
C MET A 620 22.55 3.67 35.15
N ASP A 621 23.67 3.00 34.87
CA ASP A 621 24.71 2.71 35.87
C ASP A 621 25.37 4.00 36.39
N LEU A 622 25.63 4.97 35.50
CA LEU A 622 26.14 6.28 35.87
C LEU A 622 25.13 7.04 36.74
N LEU A 623 23.84 7.02 36.36
CA LEU A 623 22.79 7.66 37.12
C LEU A 623 22.73 7.14 38.55
N ASP A 624 22.84 5.82 38.75
CA ASP A 624 22.82 5.22 40.08
C ASP A 624 24.08 5.55 40.88
N LYS A 625 25.25 5.61 40.23
CA LYS A 625 26.48 6.14 40.85
C LYS A 625 26.31 7.60 41.30
N ILE A 626 25.74 8.47 40.47
CA ILE A 626 25.51 9.88 40.80
C ILE A 626 24.56 10.01 41.99
N LYS A 627 23.43 9.29 42.00
CA LYS A 627 22.47 9.28 43.12
C LYS A 627 23.10 8.84 44.44
N SER A 628 24.14 8.00 44.40
CA SER A 628 24.83 7.53 45.60
C SER A 628 25.79 8.55 46.23
N ARG A 629 26.17 9.61 45.50
CA ARG A 629 27.10 10.63 45.99
C ARG A 629 26.45 11.51 47.06
N ARG A 630 27.26 11.94 48.03
CA ARG A 630 26.81 12.85 49.11
C ARG A 630 26.29 14.18 48.57
N ASP A 631 26.92 14.67 47.50
CA ASP A 631 26.63 15.96 46.86
C ASP A 631 25.21 16.04 46.27
N PHE A 632 24.56 14.89 46.00
CA PHE A 632 23.23 14.81 45.38
C PHE A 632 22.15 14.22 46.30
N ARG A 633 22.41 14.07 47.61
CA ARG A 633 21.47 13.45 48.56
C ARG A 633 20.11 14.15 48.64
N ASP A 634 20.11 15.47 48.49
CA ASP A 634 18.89 16.31 48.60
C ASP A 634 18.34 16.73 47.23
N VAL A 635 18.88 16.19 46.13
CA VAL A 635 18.52 16.56 44.75
C VAL A 635 18.04 15.32 43.99
N LYS A 636 16.85 15.41 43.38
CA LYS A 636 16.33 14.31 42.56
C LYS A 636 17.05 14.30 41.21
N VAL A 637 17.97 13.35 41.01
CA VAL A 637 18.63 13.14 39.72
C VAL A 637 17.81 12.16 38.88
N SER A 638 17.44 12.58 37.67
CA SER A 638 16.64 11.80 36.73
C SER A 638 17.43 11.53 35.44
N PRO A 639 17.08 10.49 34.66
CA PRO A 639 17.69 10.26 33.35
C PRO A 639 17.61 11.52 32.48
N MET A 640 16.52 12.29 32.57
CA MET A 640 16.33 13.50 31.79
C MET A 640 17.46 14.52 31.93
N ALA A 641 18.05 14.67 33.11
CA ALA A 641 19.18 15.58 33.27
C ALA A 641 20.42 15.15 32.45
N ILE A 642 20.63 13.84 32.30
CA ILE A 642 21.74 13.30 31.50
C ILE A 642 21.46 13.51 30.01
N PHE A 643 20.24 13.17 29.54
CA PHE A 643 19.84 13.40 28.14
C PHE A 643 19.89 14.88 27.76
N SER A 644 19.40 15.78 28.63
CA SER A 644 19.48 17.23 28.41
C SER A 644 20.93 17.71 28.32
N LYS A 645 21.83 17.16 29.14
CA LYS A 645 23.25 17.49 29.06
C LYS A 645 23.86 16.97 27.76
N ALA A 646 23.52 15.74 27.35
CA ALA A 646 23.97 15.16 26.08
C ALA A 646 23.54 16.00 24.88
N VAL A 647 22.28 16.46 24.85
CA VAL A 647 21.76 17.39 23.82
C VAL A 647 22.57 18.68 23.76
N CYS A 648 22.79 19.35 24.90
CA CYS A 648 23.59 20.59 24.92
C CYS A 648 25.02 20.37 24.43
N ILE A 649 25.62 19.22 24.75
CA ILE A 649 26.97 18.86 24.33
C ILE A 649 27.02 18.59 22.81
N ALA A 650 26.10 17.77 22.30
CA ALA A 650 26.03 17.42 20.88
C ALA A 650 25.78 18.66 19.99
N MET A 651 25.02 19.65 20.47
CA MET A 651 24.80 20.91 19.74
C MET A 651 26.08 21.70 19.49
N GLY A 652 27.13 21.50 20.30
CA GLY A 652 28.43 22.10 20.05
C GLY A 652 29.06 21.66 18.73
N ARG A 653 28.75 20.43 18.26
CA ARG A 653 29.23 19.88 16.99
C ARG A 653 28.29 20.12 15.82
N THR A 654 26.99 20.24 16.08
CA THR A 654 25.97 20.54 15.06
C THR A 654 25.19 21.80 15.41
N PRO A 655 25.81 23.00 15.31
CA PRO A 655 25.18 24.26 15.72
C PRO A 655 23.95 24.63 14.89
N GLN A 656 23.79 24.05 13.69
CA GLN A 656 22.60 24.21 12.84
C GLN A 656 21.31 23.79 13.53
N ILE A 657 21.39 22.82 14.45
CA ILE A 657 20.25 22.33 15.25
C ILE A 657 19.75 23.41 16.24
N ASN A 658 20.59 24.38 16.57
CA ASN A 658 20.24 25.50 17.44
C ASN A 658 19.99 26.77 16.61
N SER A 659 19.13 26.68 15.61
CA SER A 659 18.77 27.80 14.71
C SER A 659 17.25 27.99 14.58
N SER A 660 16.84 29.11 13.99
CA SER A 660 15.46 29.41 13.60
C SER A 660 15.39 30.07 12.23
N TRP A 661 14.25 29.95 11.56
CA TRP A 661 13.98 30.55 10.26
C TRP A 661 13.27 31.90 10.43
N ASP A 662 13.88 32.98 9.92
CA ASP A 662 13.24 34.30 9.82
C ASP A 662 12.64 34.49 8.43
N GLU A 663 11.34 34.27 8.31
CA GLU A 663 10.60 34.41 7.06
C GLU A 663 10.58 35.85 6.53
N ALA A 664 10.57 36.86 7.42
CA ALA A 664 10.46 38.25 7.00
C ALA A 664 11.78 38.76 6.41
N ALA A 665 12.90 38.35 7.02
CA ALA A 665 14.25 38.68 6.54
C ALA A 665 14.75 37.71 5.45
N GLN A 666 14.14 36.53 5.32
CA GLN A 666 14.64 35.40 4.52
C GLN A 666 16.05 34.98 5.00
N GLU A 667 16.22 34.84 6.30
CA GLU A 667 17.50 34.54 6.94
C GLU A 667 17.40 33.35 7.92
N ILE A 668 18.54 32.69 8.14
CA ILE A 668 18.69 31.69 9.21
C ILE A 668 19.35 32.35 10.41
N VAL A 669 18.68 32.30 11.56
CA VAL A 669 19.16 32.86 12.82
C VAL A 669 19.79 31.76 13.66
N PHE A 670 21.10 31.82 13.85
CA PHE A 670 21.83 30.91 14.74
C PHE A 670 21.83 31.44 16.17
N HIS A 671 21.57 30.57 17.15
CA HIS A 671 21.54 30.94 18.56
C HIS A 671 22.85 30.57 19.27
N GLY A 672 23.48 31.54 19.92
CA GLY A 672 24.73 31.33 20.68
C GLY A 672 24.54 30.62 22.03
N ASP A 673 23.36 30.80 22.63
CA ASP A 673 22.95 30.12 23.85
C ASP A 673 21.95 28.99 23.52
N VAL A 674 21.98 27.90 24.30
CA VAL A 674 21.01 26.81 24.20
C VAL A 674 19.96 26.95 25.30
N ASN A 675 18.73 27.27 24.92
CA ASN A 675 17.60 27.36 25.85
C ASN A 675 16.71 26.12 25.69
N LEU A 676 16.88 25.14 26.58
CA LEU A 676 16.12 23.89 26.54
C LEU A 676 14.68 24.07 27.06
N GLY A 677 13.73 23.81 26.18
CA GLY A 677 12.32 23.61 26.49
C GLY A 677 12.01 22.17 26.90
N PHE A 678 11.09 21.99 27.85
CA PHE A 678 10.59 20.68 28.26
C PHE A 678 9.08 20.61 28.06
N ALA A 679 8.61 19.69 27.22
CA ALA A 679 7.19 19.40 27.08
C ALA A 679 6.74 18.51 28.25
N ALA A 680 6.37 19.14 29.37
CA ALA A 680 5.75 18.43 30.49
C ALA A 680 4.25 18.22 30.22
N ALA A 681 3.70 17.09 30.67
CA ALA A 681 2.26 16.86 30.76
C ALA A 681 1.62 17.68 31.90
N THR A 682 1.88 18.98 31.90
CA THR A 682 1.20 20.01 32.67
C THR A 682 0.40 20.87 31.68
N PRO A 683 -0.67 21.57 32.10
CA PRO A 683 -1.50 22.36 31.18
C PRO A 683 -0.75 23.45 30.38
N ARG A 684 0.52 23.71 30.67
CA ARG A 684 1.36 24.71 30.03
C ARG A 684 2.86 24.26 30.11
N GLY A 685 3.65 24.49 29.04
CA GLY A 685 5.06 24.06 28.82
C GLY A 685 6.14 24.80 29.64
N LEU A 686 7.45 24.61 29.36
CA LEU A 686 8.49 24.88 30.38
C LEU A 686 9.94 25.13 29.85
N MET A 687 10.79 25.98 30.47
CA MET A 687 12.21 26.28 30.10
C MET A 687 13.22 26.30 31.28
N VAL A 688 14.44 25.74 31.14
CA VAL A 688 15.44 25.53 32.24
C VAL A 688 16.72 26.40 32.17
N PRO A 689 17.19 27.00 33.31
CA PRO A 689 18.51 27.69 33.42
C PRO A 689 19.73 26.85 33.94
N ASN A 690 20.89 27.51 34.05
CA ASN A 690 22.29 27.01 34.06
C ASN A 690 22.82 26.02 35.13
N ASP A 691 22.05 25.59 36.15
CA ASP A 691 22.40 24.42 36.98
C ASP A 691 21.38 23.30 36.71
N LEU A 692 21.63 22.54 35.65
CA LEU A 692 20.63 21.76 34.92
C LEU A 692 19.75 20.87 35.81
N VAL A 693 20.33 20.18 36.80
CA VAL A 693 19.56 19.27 37.67
C VAL A 693 18.66 20.03 38.66
N ILE A 694 19.20 21.07 39.30
CA ILE A 694 18.46 21.90 40.27
C ILE A 694 17.39 22.70 39.54
N ALA A 695 17.77 23.28 38.39
CA ALA A 695 16.91 24.07 37.55
C ALA A 695 15.74 23.24 36.97
N ILE A 696 15.98 22.01 36.47
CA ILE A 696 14.88 21.09 36.09
C ILE A 696 13.95 20.83 37.28
N ASN A 697 14.50 20.56 38.47
CA ASN A 697 13.70 20.22 39.64
C ASN A 697 12.84 21.38 40.14
N ASP A 698 13.39 22.59 40.23
CA ASP A 698 12.64 23.76 40.71
C ASP A 698 11.57 24.18 39.72
N LEU A 699 11.88 24.10 38.43
CA LEU A 699 10.96 24.40 37.37
C LEU A 699 9.79 23.39 37.30
N VAL A 700 10.05 22.09 37.49
CA VAL A 700 9.00 21.06 37.61
C VAL A 700 8.11 21.32 38.83
N LYS A 701 8.66 21.81 39.95
CA LYS A 701 7.85 22.20 41.13
C LYS A 701 6.91 23.37 40.78
N VAL A 702 7.44 24.44 40.17
CA VAL A 702 6.65 25.62 39.78
C VAL A 702 5.57 25.28 38.73
N ALA A 703 5.90 24.40 37.79
CA ALA A 703 4.97 23.89 36.78
C ALA A 703 3.82 23.08 37.39
N ARG A 704 4.13 22.18 38.33
CA ARG A 704 3.12 21.39 39.05
C ARG A 704 2.19 22.27 39.89
N ASP A 705 2.74 23.33 40.46
CA ASP A 705 1.99 24.34 41.22
C ASP A 705 1.13 25.25 40.33
N GLY A 706 1.27 25.18 39.00
CA GLY A 706 0.54 26.01 38.04
C GLY A 706 0.93 27.49 38.07
N LYS A 707 2.12 27.83 38.62
CA LYS A 707 2.58 29.21 38.89
C LYS A 707 3.54 29.78 37.84
N LEU A 708 3.72 29.08 36.74
CA LEU A 708 4.58 29.51 35.64
C LEU A 708 4.12 30.83 35.02
N GLN A 709 5.08 31.72 34.81
CA GLN A 709 4.91 33.04 34.20
C GLN A 709 5.06 32.97 32.68
N PRO A 710 4.50 33.93 31.92
CA PRO A 710 4.62 33.97 30.45
C PRO A 710 6.06 33.84 29.94
N ALA A 711 7.03 34.42 30.63
CA ALA A 711 8.45 34.34 30.29
C ALA A 711 9.00 32.90 30.33
N ASP A 712 8.41 32.03 31.18
CA ASP A 712 8.84 30.63 31.33
C ASP A 712 8.44 29.76 30.12
N TYR A 713 7.64 30.28 29.18
CA TYR A 713 7.15 29.59 27.97
C TYR A 713 7.75 30.13 26.67
N SER A 714 8.58 31.18 26.72
CA SER A 714 9.05 31.92 25.56
C SER A 714 10.56 31.91 25.46
N GLY A 715 11.13 31.83 24.25
CA GLY A 715 12.58 31.93 24.04
C GLY A 715 13.34 30.60 24.12
N GLY A 716 12.62 29.46 24.09
CA GLY A 716 13.23 28.16 23.84
C GLY A 716 13.86 28.12 22.45
N THR A 717 15.05 27.52 22.35
CA THR A 717 15.76 27.32 21.07
C THR A 717 15.77 25.86 20.66
N PHE A 718 15.47 24.94 21.59
CA PHE A 718 15.28 23.51 21.32
C PHE A 718 14.42 22.87 22.39
N THR A 719 13.54 21.93 22.00
CA THR A 719 12.64 21.25 22.93
C THR A 719 12.98 19.76 23.09
N ILE A 720 12.87 19.26 24.32
CA ILE A 720 12.83 17.83 24.63
C ILE A 720 11.43 17.49 25.15
N THR A 721 10.79 16.49 24.54
CA THR A 721 9.53 15.90 25.01
C THR A 721 9.77 14.48 25.52
N ASN A 722 9.18 14.13 26.66
CA ASN A 722 9.34 12.80 27.25
C ASN A 722 7.99 12.10 27.31
N VAL A 723 7.77 11.19 26.36
CA VAL A 723 6.58 10.34 26.31
C VAL A 723 6.80 9.00 27.02
N GLY A 724 8.07 8.66 27.30
CA GLY A 724 8.44 7.43 27.97
C GLY A 724 7.84 7.24 29.36
N VAL A 725 7.51 8.34 30.05
CA VAL A 725 6.77 8.30 31.33
C VAL A 725 5.37 7.69 31.22
N PHE A 726 4.81 7.62 30.00
CA PHE A 726 3.53 6.97 29.69
C PHE A 726 3.69 5.55 29.14
N GLY A 727 4.91 5.02 29.08
CA GLY A 727 5.19 3.70 28.49
C GLY A 727 5.22 3.68 26.96
N VAL A 728 5.36 4.84 26.32
CA VAL A 728 5.45 4.96 24.86
C VAL A 728 6.91 4.89 24.41
N ASP A 729 7.20 4.10 23.38
CA ASP A 729 8.57 3.88 22.89
C ASP A 729 9.17 5.10 22.17
N SER A 730 8.41 5.86 21.36
CA SER A 730 8.82 7.14 20.75
C SER A 730 7.62 7.84 20.09
N GLY A 731 7.84 8.89 19.28
CA GLY A 731 6.81 9.53 18.47
C GLY A 731 7.36 10.54 17.46
N THR A 732 6.47 11.13 16.66
CA THR A 732 6.73 12.22 15.69
C THR A 732 6.23 13.56 16.26
N PRO A 733 7.04 14.27 17.07
CA PRO A 733 6.60 15.50 17.69
C PRO A 733 6.50 16.62 16.65
N ILE A 734 5.55 17.53 16.84
CA ILE A 734 5.49 18.77 16.07
C ILE A 734 6.47 19.76 16.70
N ILE A 735 7.33 20.37 15.88
CA ILE A 735 8.33 21.35 16.30
C ILE A 735 7.63 22.55 16.94
N ASN A 736 8.17 23.05 18.05
CA ASN A 736 7.54 24.13 18.78
C ASN A 736 7.96 25.51 18.25
N GLY A 737 7.00 26.44 18.14
CA GLY A 737 7.27 27.84 17.81
C GLY A 737 8.19 28.03 16.60
N ASN A 738 9.28 28.77 16.77
CA ASN A 738 10.29 29.03 15.74
C ASN A 738 11.54 28.13 15.85
N GLU A 739 11.53 27.13 16.73
CA GLU A 739 12.66 26.19 16.88
C GLU A 739 12.88 25.41 15.58
N SER A 740 14.09 24.92 15.35
CA SER A 740 14.42 24.10 14.18
C SER A 740 14.25 22.60 14.40
N ALA A 741 14.26 22.15 15.65
CA ALA A 741 14.14 20.73 15.98
C ALA A 741 13.55 20.47 17.39
N ILE A 742 13.04 19.26 17.59
CA ILE A 742 12.51 18.75 18.86
C ILE A 742 12.86 17.27 19.04
N LEU A 743 13.39 16.91 20.21
CA LEU A 743 13.76 15.53 20.56
C LEU A 743 12.67 14.86 21.40
N VAL A 744 12.32 13.61 21.06
CA VAL A 744 11.51 12.70 21.88
C VAL A 744 12.38 11.73 22.63
N LEU A 745 12.19 11.68 23.95
CA LEU A 745 12.65 10.57 24.78
C LEU A 745 11.53 9.54 24.96
N GLY A 746 11.82 8.32 24.50
CA GLY A 746 11.04 7.12 24.69
C GLY A 746 11.08 6.50 26.07
N SER A 747 10.35 5.40 26.24
CA SER A 747 10.38 4.61 27.47
C SER A 747 11.72 3.88 27.62
N ILE A 748 12.34 4.01 28.80
CA ILE A 748 13.57 3.27 29.11
C ILE A 748 13.17 1.95 29.77
N THR A 749 13.33 0.84 29.05
CA THR A 749 12.85 -0.48 29.47
C THR A 749 13.92 -1.55 29.27
N ARG A 750 13.74 -2.71 29.92
CA ARG A 750 14.66 -3.85 29.76
C ARG A 750 14.31 -4.61 28.50
N LYS A 751 15.20 -4.62 27.50
CA LYS A 751 15.03 -5.34 26.22
C LYS A 751 16.21 -6.30 25.98
N PRO A 752 16.01 -7.43 25.28
CA PRO A 752 17.12 -8.26 24.81
C PRO A 752 17.93 -7.49 23.76
N TRP A 753 19.26 -7.46 23.90
CA TRP A 753 20.16 -6.69 23.04
C TRP A 753 21.42 -7.48 22.73
N VAL A 754 21.94 -7.30 21.52
CA VAL A 754 23.18 -7.96 21.08
C VAL A 754 24.38 -7.18 21.63
N VAL A 755 25.32 -7.88 22.25
CA VAL A 755 26.51 -7.32 22.89
C VAL A 755 27.75 -8.11 22.42
N GLY A 756 28.85 -7.40 22.20
CA GLY A 756 30.07 -7.98 21.65
C GLY A 756 30.05 -7.98 20.12
N THR A 757 31.12 -8.47 19.51
CA THR A 757 31.26 -8.57 18.06
C THR A 757 31.91 -9.91 17.70
N GLY A 758 31.55 -10.46 16.54
CA GLY A 758 32.15 -11.71 16.04
C GLY A 758 31.87 -12.90 16.96
N GLU A 759 32.92 -13.62 17.35
CA GLU A 759 32.80 -14.83 18.18
C GLU A 759 32.33 -14.56 19.63
N GLU A 760 32.40 -13.31 20.10
CA GLU A 760 31.95 -12.91 21.45
C GLU A 760 30.50 -12.37 21.47
N GLU A 761 29.81 -12.39 20.33
CA GLU A 761 28.45 -11.90 20.18
C GLU A 761 27.46 -12.74 21.01
N ARG A 762 26.67 -12.06 21.84
CA ARG A 762 25.64 -12.70 22.70
C ARG A 762 24.48 -11.76 22.98
N ILE A 763 23.33 -12.33 23.35
CA ILE A 763 22.14 -11.57 23.74
C ILE A 763 22.16 -11.37 25.26
N GLU A 764 22.13 -10.11 25.72
CA GLU A 764 21.99 -9.72 27.12
C GLU A 764 20.78 -8.82 27.34
N PRO A 765 20.09 -8.90 28.50
CA PRO A 765 19.10 -7.91 28.86
C PRO A 765 19.77 -6.55 29.14
N ARG A 766 19.42 -5.53 28.37
CA ARG A 766 19.95 -4.15 28.45
C ARG A 766 18.84 -3.14 28.74
N TRP A 767 19.20 -1.99 29.32
CA TRP A 767 18.31 -0.84 29.37
C TRP A 767 18.32 -0.15 28.02
N VAL A 768 17.20 -0.17 27.32
CA VAL A 768 17.09 0.37 25.96
C VAL A 768 16.03 1.45 25.92
N THR A 769 16.27 2.49 25.13
CA THR A 769 15.30 3.53 24.78
C THR A 769 15.39 3.86 23.31
N THR A 770 14.27 4.27 22.72
CA THR A 770 14.25 4.86 21.39
C THR A 770 14.27 6.38 21.53
N LEU A 771 15.18 7.03 20.82
CA LEU A 771 15.18 8.48 20.64
C LEU A 771 14.54 8.78 19.29
N GLY A 772 13.61 9.72 19.27
CA GLY A 772 13.06 10.28 18.04
C GLY A 772 13.43 11.75 17.94
N MET A 773 13.61 12.30 16.74
CA MET A 773 13.81 13.73 16.56
C MET A 773 13.07 14.21 15.32
N SER A 774 12.25 15.25 15.46
CA SER A 774 11.71 15.97 14.31
C SER A 774 12.51 17.24 14.08
N PHE A 775 12.79 17.56 12.82
CA PHE A 775 13.48 18.80 12.43
C PHE A 775 12.88 19.41 11.15
N ASP A 776 13.10 20.71 10.99
CA ASP A 776 12.64 21.50 9.83
C ASP A 776 13.63 21.31 8.67
N HIS A 777 13.19 20.61 7.63
CA HIS A 777 14.05 20.25 6.49
C HIS A 777 14.40 21.44 5.57
N ARG A 778 13.92 22.66 5.89
CA ARG A 778 14.42 23.89 5.25
C ARG A 778 15.74 24.36 5.86
N LEU A 779 15.98 24.02 7.14
CA LEU A 779 17.14 24.45 7.92
C LEU A 779 18.18 23.35 8.09
N ILE A 780 17.71 22.11 8.29
CA ILE A 780 18.51 20.95 8.66
C ILE A 780 18.32 19.89 7.59
N ASP A 781 19.40 19.47 6.95
CA ASP A 781 19.38 18.32 6.04
C ASP A 781 19.45 16.99 6.80
N GLY A 782 19.18 15.87 6.10
CA GLY A 782 19.22 14.54 6.70
C GLY A 782 20.58 14.16 7.29
N GLU A 783 21.69 14.65 6.73
CA GLU A 783 23.02 14.36 7.27
C GLU A 783 23.23 15.05 8.62
N GLN A 784 22.87 16.34 8.73
CA GLN A 784 22.96 17.12 9.96
C GLN A 784 22.02 16.58 11.04
N GLY A 785 20.78 16.24 10.68
CA GLY A 785 19.81 15.62 11.57
C GLY A 785 20.32 14.29 12.13
N SER A 786 20.78 13.39 11.26
CA SER A 786 21.32 12.09 11.63
C SER A 786 22.60 12.19 12.48
N LYS A 787 23.53 13.09 12.12
CA LYS A 787 24.78 13.31 12.89
C LYS A 787 24.47 13.77 14.31
N PHE A 788 23.60 14.75 14.46
CA PHE A 788 23.23 15.25 15.79
C PHE A 788 22.53 14.17 16.63
N LEU A 789 21.55 13.46 16.06
CA LEU A 789 20.83 12.41 16.76
C LEU A 789 21.77 11.26 17.17
N ARG A 790 22.73 10.90 16.31
CA ARG A 790 23.77 9.90 16.60
C ARG A 790 24.75 10.37 17.67
N ASP A 791 25.20 11.63 17.64
CA ASP A 791 26.06 12.20 18.68
C ASP A 791 25.38 12.16 20.06
N VAL A 792 24.08 12.51 20.13
CA VAL A 792 23.30 12.38 21.36
C VAL A 792 23.22 10.92 21.80
N ALA A 793 22.96 9.99 20.87
CA ALA A 793 22.89 8.57 21.15
C ALA A 793 24.24 8.01 21.65
N ASP A 794 25.37 8.38 21.05
CA ASP A 794 26.71 7.96 21.47
C ASP A 794 27.04 8.42 22.89
N ILE A 795 26.69 9.67 23.22
CA ILE A 795 26.89 10.21 24.57
C ILE A 795 26.06 9.44 25.60
N VAL A 796 24.81 9.07 25.29
CA VAL A 796 23.98 8.34 26.27
C VAL A 796 24.22 6.83 26.28
N GLU A 797 24.78 6.28 25.21
CA GLU A 797 25.27 4.90 25.16
C GLU A 797 26.55 4.74 25.97
N SER A 798 27.47 5.70 25.85
CA SER A 798 28.77 5.73 26.53
C SER A 798 29.02 7.11 27.16
N PRO A 799 28.49 7.38 28.38
CA PRO A 799 28.50 8.73 28.98
C PRO A 799 29.88 9.29 29.30
N GLU A 800 30.92 8.47 29.37
CA GLU A 800 32.32 8.91 29.41
C GLU A 800 32.74 9.69 28.16
N LEU A 801 32.14 9.43 26.99
CA LEU A 801 32.45 10.13 25.75
C LEU A 801 32.08 11.60 25.82
N ALA A 802 31.18 12.01 26.72
CA ALA A 802 30.84 13.41 26.96
C ALA A 802 32.06 14.30 27.25
N LEU A 803 33.18 13.73 27.71
CA LEU A 803 34.44 14.45 27.96
C LEU A 803 35.22 14.78 26.67
N LEU A 804 34.85 14.18 25.54
CA LEU A 804 35.50 14.36 24.23
C LEU A 804 34.78 15.38 23.34
N PHE A 805 33.68 15.94 23.81
CA PHE A 805 32.86 16.89 23.05
C PHE A 805 33.11 18.34 23.47
#